data_AF-A0A6A6IU89-F1
#
_entry.id   AF-A0A6A6IU89-F1
#
_cell.length_a   1.000
_cell.length_b   1.000
_cell.length_c   1.000
_cell.angle_alpha   90.00
_cell.angle_beta   90.00
_cell.angle_gamma   90.00
#
_symmetry.space_group_name_H-M   'P 1'
#
loop_
_entity.id
_entity.type
_entity.pdbx_description
1 polymer ?
#
loop_
_entity_poly.entity_id
_entity_poly.type
_entity_poly.pdbx_seq_one_letter_code
_entity_poly.pdbx_strand_id
1 'polypeptide(L)'
;MPLGDPWLWSVDDLVTQICYSRDLFDATGHGASQLPEPFSLETELRKQQIAGAAFLTRVDADVLQHDLHIPVPDQTSALLAIIEVLRSRSHIYKQNAATAGVRALDIRSNEQGANRSVQGSSEIAVTDASGRKRRKVNQLATIPLPRSEQGLPATSIQNTVSSEGPSNLAGDWDYLNHWRQANDPNEIIDLSEVVEEDDDIVEEVDDDEPDTVENTWTARTGRLDRDEIVSIINERIEYYQAQWQPGKGEDEIPDPITLWEEAEADDRRARLAEANRANAEFFEHRLDKLGDEILRSTWNAVDEVRRVCAGLETTVDLLEQAKWLVSIYELAPDADDRSNGGEGPSQKYVNEGESANFRPSRTTEVIDLGSDSETPEQQEQQEEEDKMFIDIEATTADTMAGPDGSGSAIIGDVNTPEPLVIASVEPDNNVFSRQEDTPTKRQVAHGDNPEIASINTVAHWHWNSLIDKVDRKRIVMKVMHELAATDREMIRTRVKSVKKQNLLMEIPACIDMLLKKEKKMQGVLPRDLPKILTFTKLFLSWWLADNYFTKEATEFRLEELTEALDAGCPDPEIFYDWVCHILDNTFSKEALKSPHAPSQAEIIVISDDEDDAPPAPQSTRNRATPRRQAETVWLK
;
A
#
# COMPACT_ATOMS: atom_id res chain seq x y z
N MET A 1 -19.17 20.50 -31.00
CA MET A 1 -18.60 20.83 -29.66
C MET A 1 -18.33 22.33 -29.48
N PRO A 2 -18.54 22.89 -28.27
CA PRO A 2 -18.25 24.28 -27.92
C PRO A 2 -16.75 24.57 -27.79
N LEU A 3 -16.37 25.85 -27.84
CA LEU A 3 -14.99 26.33 -27.94
C LEU A 3 -14.29 26.62 -26.58
N GLY A 4 -14.88 26.19 -25.46
CA GLY A 4 -14.40 26.55 -24.10
C GLY A 4 -14.00 25.33 -23.26
N ASP A 5 -13.03 25.53 -22.36
CA ASP A 5 -12.55 24.50 -21.43
C ASP A 5 -13.67 24.04 -20.47
N PRO A 6 -13.87 22.72 -20.27
CA PRO A 6 -14.93 22.18 -19.39
C PRO A 6 -14.93 22.70 -17.95
N TRP A 7 -13.78 23.12 -17.42
CA TRP A 7 -13.68 23.71 -16.09
C TRP A 7 -14.39 25.07 -15.97
N LEU A 8 -14.42 25.84 -17.05
CA LEU A 8 -14.98 27.20 -17.10
C LEU A 8 -16.46 27.24 -17.52
N TRP A 9 -17.06 26.09 -17.79
CA TRP A 9 -18.47 26.02 -18.19
C TRP A 9 -19.39 26.54 -17.08
N SER A 10 -20.31 27.43 -17.45
CA SER A 10 -21.43 27.81 -16.60
C SER A 10 -22.38 26.62 -16.40
N VAL A 11 -23.36 26.76 -15.51
CA VAL A 11 -24.41 25.74 -15.33
C VAL A 11 -25.17 25.51 -16.64
N ASP A 12 -25.45 26.57 -17.42
CA ASP A 12 -26.10 26.48 -18.72
C ASP A 12 -25.24 25.79 -19.78
N ASP A 13 -23.94 26.08 -19.83
CA ASP A 13 -23.01 25.40 -20.75
C ASP A 13 -22.91 23.90 -20.41
N LEU A 14 -22.77 23.57 -19.12
CA LEU A 14 -22.70 22.20 -18.63
C LEU A 14 -23.99 21.43 -18.98
N VAL A 15 -25.16 22.00 -18.68
CA VAL A 15 -26.46 21.40 -19.05
C VAL A 15 -26.57 21.22 -20.57
N THR A 16 -26.17 22.22 -21.36
CA THR A 16 -26.22 22.15 -22.83
C THR A 16 -25.32 21.02 -23.36
N GLN A 17 -24.16 20.77 -22.74
CA GLN A 17 -23.27 19.69 -23.14
C GLN A 17 -23.71 18.32 -22.61
N ILE A 18 -24.02 18.20 -21.32
CA ILE A 18 -24.35 16.92 -20.68
C ILE A 18 -25.75 16.42 -21.06
N CYS A 19 -26.77 17.28 -21.07
CA CYS A 19 -28.15 16.85 -21.31
C CYS A 19 -28.51 16.78 -22.81
N TYR A 20 -27.83 17.54 -23.67
CA TYR A 20 -28.25 17.76 -25.07
C TYR A 20 -27.20 17.47 -26.15
N SER A 21 -25.92 17.28 -25.81
CA SER A 21 -24.87 16.97 -26.81
C SER A 21 -24.64 15.46 -26.90
N ARG A 22 -24.85 14.86 -28.08
CA ARG A 22 -24.51 13.44 -28.32
C ARG A 22 -23.00 13.19 -28.42
N ASP A 23 -22.24 14.18 -28.91
CA ASP A 23 -20.79 14.09 -29.15
C ASP A 23 -20.00 13.55 -27.94
N LEU A 24 -20.45 13.80 -26.71
CA LEU A 24 -19.77 13.34 -25.48
C LEU A 24 -20.07 11.87 -25.13
N PHE A 25 -21.26 11.36 -25.45
CA PHE A 25 -21.67 9.98 -25.19
C PHE A 25 -21.11 9.04 -26.26
N ASP A 26 -21.13 9.49 -27.52
CA ASP A 26 -20.49 8.76 -28.63
C ASP A 26 -18.97 8.63 -28.40
N ALA A 27 -18.34 9.62 -27.74
CA ALA A 27 -16.92 9.59 -27.39
C ALA A 27 -16.56 8.64 -26.21
N THR A 28 -17.53 8.24 -25.39
CA THR A 28 -17.31 7.26 -24.29
C THR A 28 -17.77 5.84 -24.67
N GLY A 29 -18.38 5.65 -25.84
CA GLY A 29 -18.92 4.36 -26.28
C GLY A 29 -20.22 3.95 -25.59
N HIS A 30 -20.79 4.81 -24.74
CA HIS A 30 -22.05 4.55 -24.04
C HIS A 30 -23.25 4.85 -24.94
N GLY A 31 -24.09 3.85 -25.17
CA GLY A 31 -25.26 3.97 -26.05
C GLY A 31 -26.34 4.90 -25.48
N ALA A 32 -27.14 5.50 -26.37
CA ALA A 32 -28.16 6.48 -25.99
C ALA A 32 -29.22 5.99 -24.97
N SER A 33 -29.33 4.69 -24.73
CA SER A 33 -30.18 4.07 -23.71
C SER A 33 -29.62 4.15 -22.29
N GLN A 34 -28.32 4.48 -22.13
CA GLN A 34 -27.63 4.60 -20.84
C GLN A 34 -27.59 6.05 -20.33
N LEU A 35 -28.30 6.98 -20.96
CA LEU A 35 -28.46 8.33 -20.43
C LEU A 35 -29.56 8.39 -19.35
N PRO A 36 -29.39 9.18 -18.28
CA PRO A 36 -30.50 9.69 -17.49
C PRO A 36 -31.48 10.48 -18.36
N GLU A 37 -32.71 10.66 -17.89
CA GLU A 37 -33.67 11.54 -18.56
C GLU A 37 -33.13 13.00 -18.56
N PRO A 38 -32.93 13.65 -19.73
CA PRO A 38 -32.26 14.94 -19.82
C PRO A 38 -32.90 16.05 -18.98
N PHE A 39 -34.23 16.07 -18.88
CA PHE A 39 -34.99 17.08 -18.14
C PHE A 39 -34.84 16.93 -16.62
N SER A 40 -34.82 15.69 -16.13
CA SER A 40 -34.62 15.40 -14.71
C SER A 40 -33.19 15.74 -14.27
N LEU A 41 -32.18 15.38 -15.10
CA LEU A 41 -30.79 15.75 -14.86
C LEU A 41 -30.54 17.26 -14.92
N GLU A 42 -31.10 17.95 -15.91
CA GLU A 42 -31.03 19.43 -16.00
C GLU A 42 -31.61 20.09 -14.75
N THR A 43 -32.77 19.62 -14.29
CA THR A 43 -33.46 20.19 -13.12
C THR A 43 -32.58 20.12 -11.87
N GLU A 44 -31.95 18.98 -11.60
CA GLU A 44 -31.08 18.81 -10.44
C GLU A 44 -29.74 19.55 -10.57
N LEU A 45 -29.09 19.52 -11.74
CA LEU A 45 -27.86 20.31 -11.99
C LEU A 45 -28.08 21.81 -11.75
N ARG A 46 -29.22 22.35 -12.23
CA ARG A 46 -29.62 23.75 -12.02
C ARG A 46 -29.98 24.04 -10.56
N LYS A 47 -30.75 23.16 -9.92
CA LYS A 47 -31.16 23.28 -8.50
C LYS A 47 -29.96 23.31 -7.56
N GLN A 48 -28.90 22.56 -7.87
CA GLN A 48 -27.68 22.51 -7.07
C GLN A 48 -26.59 23.51 -7.50
N GLN A 49 -26.81 24.28 -8.57
CA GLN A 49 -25.86 25.24 -9.14
C GLN A 49 -24.50 24.60 -9.47
N ILE A 50 -24.51 23.38 -10.01
CA ILE A 50 -23.29 22.66 -10.39
C ILE A 50 -22.76 23.23 -11.71
N ALA A 51 -21.69 24.03 -11.62
CA ALA A 51 -20.92 24.51 -12.77
C ALA A 51 -19.76 23.54 -13.10
N GLY A 52 -19.10 23.75 -14.25
CA GLY A 52 -18.07 22.85 -14.78
C GLY A 52 -16.98 22.44 -13.77
N ALA A 53 -16.35 23.41 -13.10
CA ALA A 53 -15.34 23.12 -12.06
C ALA A 53 -15.86 22.23 -10.92
N ALA A 54 -17.10 22.46 -10.46
CA ALA A 54 -17.72 21.63 -9.41
C ALA A 54 -18.07 20.23 -9.93
N PHE A 55 -18.54 20.12 -11.17
CA PHE A 55 -18.83 18.84 -11.83
C PHE A 55 -17.57 17.97 -11.92
N LEU A 56 -16.43 18.53 -12.31
CA LEU A 56 -15.19 17.76 -12.47
C LEU A 56 -14.52 17.37 -11.15
N THR A 57 -14.72 18.13 -10.06
CA THR A 57 -14.02 17.93 -8.77
C THR A 57 -14.85 17.31 -7.66
N ARG A 58 -16.17 17.50 -7.66
CA ARG A 58 -17.05 17.11 -6.53
C ARG A 58 -18.09 16.06 -6.87
N VAL A 59 -18.33 15.76 -8.15
CA VAL A 59 -19.30 14.75 -8.54
C VAL A 59 -18.61 13.40 -8.65
N ASP A 60 -19.03 12.48 -7.79
CA ASP A 60 -18.63 11.08 -7.73
C ASP A 60 -19.88 10.17 -7.85
N ALA A 61 -19.70 8.86 -7.65
CA ALA A 61 -20.78 7.89 -7.76
C ALA A 61 -21.90 8.10 -6.72
N ASP A 62 -21.57 8.62 -5.54
CA ASP A 62 -22.52 8.80 -4.44
C ASP A 62 -23.31 10.10 -4.63
N VAL A 63 -22.67 11.19 -5.06
CA VAL A 63 -23.34 12.43 -5.46
C VAL A 63 -24.29 12.19 -6.65
N LEU A 64 -23.90 11.36 -7.62
CA LEU A 64 -24.78 10.98 -8.74
C LEU A 64 -26.03 10.22 -8.28
N GLN A 65 -25.89 9.27 -7.35
CA GLN A 65 -27.00 8.46 -6.86
C GLN A 65 -27.90 9.20 -5.85
N HIS A 66 -27.30 9.88 -4.87
CA HIS A 66 -28.02 10.48 -3.74
C HIS A 66 -28.46 11.92 -3.99
N ASP A 67 -27.56 12.78 -4.47
CA ASP A 67 -27.87 14.20 -4.66
C ASP A 67 -28.55 14.44 -5.99
N LEU A 68 -28.06 13.85 -7.08
CA LEU A 68 -28.64 13.99 -8.44
C LEU A 68 -29.75 12.97 -8.75
N HIS A 69 -30.09 12.10 -7.80
CA HIS A 69 -31.22 11.15 -7.87
C HIS A 69 -31.17 10.24 -9.12
N ILE A 70 -29.98 9.71 -9.45
CA ILE A 70 -29.77 8.77 -10.57
C ILE A 70 -29.58 7.34 -10.02
N PRO A 71 -30.67 6.58 -9.77
CA PRO A 71 -30.57 5.27 -9.12
C PRO A 71 -30.10 4.14 -10.05
N VAL A 72 -29.98 4.39 -11.36
CA VAL A 72 -29.60 3.36 -12.33
C VAL A 72 -28.07 3.30 -12.45
N PRO A 73 -27.42 2.19 -12.08
CA PRO A 73 -25.95 2.11 -12.04
C PRO A 73 -25.30 2.32 -13.41
N ASP A 74 -25.94 1.83 -14.50
CA ASP A 74 -25.47 2.04 -15.87
C ASP A 74 -25.42 3.53 -16.25
N GLN A 75 -26.39 4.32 -15.79
CA GLN A 75 -26.45 5.77 -16.03
C GLN A 75 -25.39 6.52 -15.21
N THR A 76 -25.18 6.11 -13.96
CA THR A 76 -24.10 6.61 -13.10
C THR A 76 -22.73 6.32 -13.72
N SER A 77 -22.50 5.10 -14.21
CA SER A 77 -21.27 4.69 -14.88
C SER A 77 -21.01 5.50 -16.16
N ALA A 78 -22.03 5.69 -17.00
CA ALA A 78 -21.90 6.49 -18.23
C ALA A 78 -21.57 7.97 -17.94
N LEU A 79 -22.13 8.56 -16.88
CA LEU A 79 -21.79 9.93 -16.47
C LEU A 79 -20.37 10.04 -15.88
N LEU A 80 -19.91 9.05 -15.12
CA LEU A 80 -18.53 9.02 -14.62
C LEU A 80 -17.50 8.91 -15.76
N ALA A 81 -17.78 8.09 -16.79
CA ALA A 81 -16.94 8.02 -17.99
C ALA A 81 -16.87 9.38 -18.72
N ILE A 82 -17.97 10.14 -18.76
CA ILE A 82 -18.01 11.48 -19.35
C ILE A 82 -17.24 12.49 -18.51
N ILE A 83 -17.36 12.43 -17.17
CA ILE A 83 -16.54 13.26 -16.26
C ILE A 83 -15.05 13.04 -16.57
N GLU A 84 -14.62 11.79 -16.78
CA GLU A 84 -13.21 11.50 -17.07
C GLU A 84 -12.77 11.96 -18.48
N VAL A 85 -13.63 11.86 -19.49
CA VAL A 85 -13.39 12.49 -20.81
C VAL A 85 -13.31 14.01 -20.70
N LEU A 86 -14.07 14.65 -19.82
CA LEU A 86 -13.99 16.11 -19.61
C LEU A 86 -12.75 16.51 -18.79
N ARG A 87 -12.33 15.73 -17.79
CA ARG A 87 -11.07 15.91 -17.05
C ARG A 87 -9.85 15.79 -17.95
N SER A 88 -9.81 14.76 -18.81
CA SER A 88 -8.72 14.56 -19.77
C SER A 88 -8.65 15.65 -20.85
N ARG A 89 -9.77 16.35 -21.13
CA ARG A 89 -9.83 17.50 -22.05
C ARG A 89 -9.57 18.85 -21.39
N SER A 90 -9.85 19.02 -20.09
CA SER A 90 -9.66 20.28 -19.38
C SER A 90 -8.20 20.49 -18.98
N HIS A 91 -7.56 21.54 -19.52
CA HIS A 91 -6.19 21.88 -19.15
C HIS A 91 -6.12 22.50 -17.75
N ILE A 92 -7.16 23.27 -17.37
CA ILE A 92 -7.27 23.91 -16.05
C ILE A 92 -7.50 22.85 -14.96
N TYR A 93 -8.30 21.81 -15.24
CA TYR A 93 -8.46 20.66 -14.35
C TYR A 93 -7.10 20.01 -14.06
N LYS A 94 -6.32 19.67 -15.10
CA LYS A 94 -5.01 19.03 -14.95
C LYS A 94 -4.03 19.90 -14.15
N GLN A 95 -3.98 21.20 -14.44
CA GLN A 95 -3.13 22.13 -13.69
C GLN A 95 -3.54 22.22 -12.21
N ASN A 96 -4.84 22.24 -11.93
CA ASN A 96 -5.33 22.28 -10.55
C ASN A 96 -5.10 20.95 -9.81
N ALA A 97 -5.30 19.80 -10.47
CA ALA A 97 -5.00 18.48 -9.91
C ALA A 97 -3.51 18.34 -9.53
N ALA A 98 -2.60 18.75 -10.43
CA ALA A 98 -1.16 18.79 -10.15
C ALA A 98 -0.84 19.73 -8.96
N THR A 99 -1.46 20.91 -8.91
CA THR A 99 -1.27 21.88 -7.82
C THR A 99 -1.85 21.37 -6.49
N ALA A 100 -2.96 20.63 -6.52
CA ALA A 100 -3.58 20.03 -5.33
C ALA A 100 -2.68 18.94 -4.73
N GLY A 101 -2.02 18.12 -5.56
CA GLY A 101 -0.99 17.17 -5.11
C GLY A 101 0.17 17.88 -4.40
N VAL A 102 0.70 18.97 -4.98
CA VAL A 102 1.77 19.77 -4.34
C VAL A 102 1.31 20.39 -3.01
N ARG A 103 0.06 20.89 -2.93
CA ARG A 103 -0.50 21.42 -1.67
C ARG A 103 -0.71 20.34 -0.60
N ALA A 104 -0.98 19.10 -0.99
CA ALA A 104 -1.05 17.99 -0.03
C ALA A 104 0.32 17.61 0.55
N LEU A 105 1.42 17.96 -0.14
CA LEU A 105 2.79 17.74 0.30
C LEU A 105 3.39 18.92 1.10
N ASP A 106 2.76 20.11 1.08
CA ASP A 106 3.22 21.28 1.84
C ASP A 106 2.84 21.20 3.33
N ILE A 107 3.46 20.24 4.02
CA ILE A 107 3.27 19.92 5.44
C ILE A 107 3.89 21.00 6.37
N ARG A 108 4.56 22.02 5.83
CA ARG A 108 5.47 22.92 6.58
C ARG A 108 4.83 24.11 7.32
N SER A 109 3.51 24.24 7.34
CA SER A 109 2.83 25.47 7.81
C SER A 109 1.87 25.29 9.00
N ASN A 110 2.26 24.60 10.08
CA ASN A 110 1.44 24.53 11.31
C ASN A 110 2.18 24.73 12.65
N GLU A 111 3.46 25.15 12.67
CA GLU A 111 4.19 25.40 13.93
C GLU A 111 4.08 26.83 14.46
N GLN A 112 3.49 27.78 13.71
CA GLN A 112 3.33 29.18 14.15
C GLN A 112 1.95 29.46 14.78
N GLY A 113 1.54 28.60 15.71
CA GLY A 113 0.26 28.67 16.44
C GLY A 113 0.34 29.06 17.91
N ALA A 114 1.52 29.37 18.46
CA ALA A 114 1.72 29.49 19.91
C ALA A 114 2.68 30.62 20.35
N ASN A 115 2.47 31.87 19.91
CA ASN A 115 3.00 33.05 20.61
C ASN A 115 2.41 34.40 20.13
N ARG A 116 1.29 34.84 20.70
CA ARG A 116 0.99 36.28 20.97
C ARG A 116 -0.35 36.48 21.71
N SER A 117 -0.29 36.76 23.00
CA SER A 117 -1.19 37.73 23.65
C SER A 117 -0.62 38.18 25.00
N VAL A 118 0.22 39.22 24.97
CA VAL A 118 0.60 40.02 26.14
C VAL A 118 0.34 41.49 25.81
N GLN A 119 -0.93 41.86 25.84
CA GLN A 119 -1.44 43.20 26.11
C GLN A 119 -2.70 42.96 26.96
N GLY A 120 -2.86 43.53 28.16
CA GLY A 120 -2.26 44.77 28.64
C GLY A 120 -3.36 45.74 29.05
N SER A 121 -4.36 45.25 29.80
CA SER A 121 -5.52 46.02 30.24
C SER A 121 -5.67 45.90 31.74
N SER A 122 -5.66 47.06 32.41
CA SER A 122 -5.81 47.23 33.85
C SER A 122 -7.20 46.79 34.32
N GLU A 123 -7.28 45.92 35.33
CA GLU A 123 -8.48 45.79 36.16
C GLU A 123 -8.13 45.77 37.65
N ILE A 124 -9.03 46.36 38.44
CA ILE A 124 -8.77 46.86 39.79
C ILE A 124 -8.98 45.74 40.81
N ALA A 125 -8.01 45.54 41.71
CA ALA A 125 -8.15 44.61 42.82
C ALA A 125 -9.20 45.11 43.84
N VAL A 126 -10.28 44.35 44.00
CA VAL A 126 -11.14 44.39 45.19
C VAL A 126 -11.23 42.98 45.75
N THR A 127 -10.54 42.76 46.87
CA THR A 127 -10.63 41.53 47.65
C THR A 127 -11.82 41.59 48.62
N ASP A 128 -12.62 40.53 48.70
CA ASP A 128 -13.46 40.27 49.87
C ASP A 128 -13.05 38.98 50.60
N ALA A 129 -13.37 38.93 51.89
CA ALA A 129 -12.71 38.04 52.85
C ALA A 129 -13.65 36.94 53.36
N SER A 130 -13.77 35.82 52.64
CA SER A 130 -14.43 34.61 53.15
C SER A 130 -13.92 33.32 52.50
N GLY A 131 -12.65 32.98 52.77
CA GLY A 131 -12.00 31.76 52.25
C GLY A 131 -12.66 30.45 52.69
N ARG A 132 -13.69 30.00 51.95
CA ARG A 132 -14.26 28.64 51.97
C ARG A 132 -15.13 28.38 50.72
N LYS A 133 -14.60 27.66 49.74
CA LYS A 133 -15.40 27.09 48.62
C LYS A 133 -15.38 25.56 48.66
N ARG A 134 -16.31 24.99 49.44
CA ARG A 134 -16.82 23.64 49.17
C ARG A 134 -17.67 23.72 47.90
N ARG A 135 -17.39 22.90 46.87
CA ARG A 135 -18.32 22.73 45.74
C ARG A 135 -19.23 21.53 45.98
N LYS A 136 -20.47 21.65 45.50
CA LYS A 136 -21.64 20.88 45.90
C LYS A 136 -22.00 19.90 44.78
N VAL A 137 -22.12 18.61 45.11
CA VAL A 137 -22.63 17.59 44.19
C VAL A 137 -24.13 17.80 44.01
N ASN A 138 -24.59 17.97 42.76
CA ASN A 138 -26.00 17.92 42.42
C ASN A 138 -26.30 16.55 41.78
N GLN A 139 -27.15 15.78 42.45
CA GLN A 139 -27.82 14.62 41.85
C GLN A 139 -28.97 15.12 40.97
N LEU A 140 -29.22 14.47 39.84
CA LEU A 140 -30.46 14.63 39.08
C LEU A 140 -31.08 13.27 38.78
N ALA A 141 -32.42 13.26 38.76
CA ALA A 141 -33.23 12.06 38.94
C ALA A 141 -33.43 11.25 37.64
N THR A 142 -33.52 9.93 37.82
CA THR A 142 -34.09 8.98 36.87
C THR A 142 -35.60 9.18 36.70
N ILE A 143 -36.09 9.16 35.46
CA ILE A 143 -37.52 9.02 35.11
C ILE A 143 -37.67 7.82 34.17
N PRO A 144 -38.66 6.92 34.37
CA PRO A 144 -38.76 5.67 33.62
C PRO A 144 -39.52 5.79 32.28
N LEU A 145 -39.12 4.99 31.30
CA LEU A 145 -39.82 4.82 30.02
C LEU A 145 -40.98 3.81 30.13
N PRO A 146 -42.11 4.01 29.42
CA PRO A 146 -43.24 3.09 29.44
C PRO A 146 -43.04 1.89 28.51
N ARG A 147 -43.69 0.80 28.89
CA ARG A 147 -43.81 -0.48 28.18
C ARG A 147 -45.04 -0.43 27.27
N SER A 148 -44.92 -0.85 26.00
CA SER A 148 -46.09 -1.18 25.18
C SER A 148 -45.81 -2.42 24.33
N GLU A 149 -46.88 -3.14 24.02
CA GLU A 149 -46.90 -4.52 23.53
C GLU A 149 -47.71 -4.61 22.22
N GLN A 150 -47.58 -5.76 21.53
CA GLN A 150 -48.52 -6.35 20.54
C GLN A 150 -48.62 -5.73 19.12
N GLY A 151 -48.73 -6.63 18.12
CA GLY A 151 -49.38 -6.33 16.83
C GLY A 151 -48.81 -6.98 15.55
N LEU A 152 -49.00 -8.30 15.35
CA LEU A 152 -49.01 -8.89 14.00
C LEU A 152 -50.37 -8.61 13.32
N PRO A 153 -50.48 -8.54 11.98
CA PRO A 153 -50.79 -9.76 11.21
C PRO A 153 -50.11 -9.86 9.83
N ALA A 154 -50.32 -11.00 9.15
CA ALA A 154 -49.66 -11.38 7.91
C ALA A 154 -50.55 -11.31 6.64
N THR A 155 -49.90 -11.21 5.48
CA THR A 155 -50.36 -11.57 4.12
C THR A 155 -49.09 -11.91 3.31
N SER A 156 -48.88 -13.04 2.63
CA SER A 156 -49.71 -13.97 1.83
C SER A 156 -50.00 -13.51 0.40
N ILE A 157 -49.08 -13.81 -0.54
CA ILE A 157 -49.36 -14.02 -1.97
C ILE A 157 -48.54 -15.22 -2.47
N GLN A 158 -49.15 -16.06 -3.33
CA GLN A 158 -48.56 -17.23 -3.99
C GLN A 158 -48.34 -16.96 -5.50
N ASN A 159 -47.45 -17.75 -6.14
CA ASN A 159 -47.47 -18.29 -7.53
C ASN A 159 -46.01 -18.45 -8.03
N THR A 160 -45.47 -19.54 -8.62
CA THR A 160 -45.93 -20.60 -9.58
C THR A 160 -46.28 -20.06 -10.98
N VAL A 161 -45.87 -20.61 -12.15
CA VAL A 161 -44.86 -21.63 -12.56
C VAL A 161 -44.82 -21.59 -14.13
N SER A 162 -43.65 -21.79 -14.78
CA SER A 162 -43.41 -22.18 -16.22
C SER A 162 -44.10 -21.37 -17.38
N SER A 163 -43.69 -21.32 -18.66
CA SER A 163 -42.92 -22.25 -19.52
C SER A 163 -42.59 -21.62 -20.92
N GLU A 164 -41.62 -22.25 -21.63
CA GLU A 164 -41.53 -22.44 -23.11
C GLU A 164 -41.21 -21.31 -24.14
N GLY A 165 -39.91 -21.11 -24.44
CA GLY A 165 -39.21 -21.22 -25.76
C GLY A 165 -39.69 -20.53 -27.07
N PRO A 166 -39.04 -20.77 -28.25
CA PRO A 166 -37.76 -21.45 -28.52
C PRO A 166 -36.80 -20.74 -29.54
N SER A 167 -35.61 -21.32 -29.76
CA SER A 167 -34.66 -21.26 -30.93
C SER A 167 -33.20 -21.00 -30.49
N ASN A 168 -32.25 -21.94 -30.58
CA ASN A 168 -31.63 -22.70 -31.69
C ASN A 168 -30.35 -22.04 -32.25
N LEU A 169 -29.19 -22.59 -31.88
CA LEU A 169 -27.91 -22.77 -32.63
C LEU A 169 -26.84 -23.20 -31.59
N ALA A 170 -26.61 -24.50 -31.38
CA ALA A 170 -25.62 -25.34 -32.10
C ALA A 170 -24.21 -25.30 -31.47
N GLY A 171 -23.76 -26.42 -30.88
CA GLY A 171 -22.43 -26.57 -30.26
C GLY A 171 -22.38 -27.78 -29.32
N ASP A 172 -21.88 -28.91 -29.82
CA ASP A 172 -21.83 -30.22 -29.15
C ASP A 172 -20.85 -30.28 -27.97
N TRP A 173 -21.29 -30.82 -26.82
CA TRP A 173 -20.51 -31.00 -25.59
C TRP A 173 -20.85 -32.32 -24.86
N ASP A 174 -21.58 -33.25 -25.49
CA ASP A 174 -22.24 -34.34 -24.75
C ASP A 174 -21.26 -35.40 -24.20
N TYR A 175 -20.01 -35.36 -24.65
CA TYR A 175 -18.91 -36.19 -24.12
C TYR A 175 -18.53 -35.88 -22.67
N LEU A 176 -18.90 -34.72 -22.09
CA LEU A 176 -18.59 -34.41 -20.68
C LEU A 176 -19.61 -34.95 -19.66
N ASN A 177 -20.77 -35.47 -20.12
CA ASN A 177 -21.83 -35.93 -19.20
C ASN A 177 -21.53 -37.29 -18.54
N HIS A 178 -20.62 -38.12 -19.08
CA HIS A 178 -20.30 -39.42 -18.47
C HIS A 178 -19.60 -39.30 -17.11
N TRP A 179 -18.72 -38.31 -16.92
CA TRP A 179 -18.07 -38.03 -15.63
C TRP A 179 -19.03 -37.50 -14.55
N ARG A 180 -20.21 -37.00 -14.92
CA ARG A 180 -21.19 -36.46 -13.96
C ARG A 180 -22.03 -37.55 -13.27
N GLN A 181 -22.01 -38.79 -13.77
CA GLN A 181 -22.82 -39.89 -13.23
C GLN A 181 -22.03 -40.85 -12.30
N ALA A 182 -20.70 -40.74 -12.24
CA ALA A 182 -19.82 -41.59 -11.41
C ALA A 182 -19.68 -41.12 -9.94
N ASN A 183 -20.78 -40.66 -9.33
CA ASN A 183 -20.80 -40.18 -7.94
C ASN A 183 -21.83 -40.97 -7.09
N ASP A 184 -21.69 -42.30 -7.09
CA ASP A 184 -22.28 -43.14 -6.03
C ASP A 184 -21.29 -43.24 -4.86
N PRO A 185 -21.60 -42.67 -3.67
CA PRO A 185 -20.67 -42.66 -2.54
C PRO A 185 -20.47 -44.03 -1.85
N ASN A 186 -21.01 -45.14 -2.40
CA ASN A 186 -20.83 -46.50 -1.88
C ASN A 186 -20.00 -47.43 -2.76
N GLU A 187 -19.45 -46.99 -3.90
CA GLU A 187 -18.59 -47.84 -4.73
C GLU A 187 -17.17 -47.92 -4.15
N ILE A 188 -16.90 -49.02 -3.42
CA ILE A 188 -15.58 -49.32 -2.87
C ILE A 188 -14.67 -49.76 -4.02
N ILE A 189 -13.78 -48.87 -4.46
CA ILE A 189 -12.74 -49.18 -5.45
C ILE A 189 -11.73 -50.14 -4.81
N ASP A 190 -11.75 -51.39 -5.27
CA ASP A 190 -10.80 -52.42 -4.86
C ASP A 190 -9.47 -52.23 -5.61
N LEU A 191 -8.44 -51.71 -4.92
CA LEU A 191 -7.11 -51.43 -5.47
C LEU A 191 -6.17 -52.64 -5.34
N SER A 192 -6.67 -53.87 -5.55
CA SER A 192 -5.91 -55.11 -5.43
C SER A 192 -5.80 -55.94 -6.72
N GLU A 193 -5.69 -55.28 -7.89
CA GLU A 193 -5.41 -55.97 -9.16
C GLU A 193 -4.19 -55.38 -9.92
N VAL A 194 -3.04 -55.94 -9.56
CA VAL A 194 -1.91 -56.35 -10.41
C VAL A 194 -1.78 -55.72 -11.80
N VAL A 195 -0.65 -55.04 -12.03
CA VAL A 195 0.17 -55.26 -13.24
C VAL A 195 1.61 -55.47 -12.78
N GLU A 196 2.10 -56.72 -12.88
CA GLU A 196 3.53 -57.02 -12.93
C GLU A 196 3.97 -56.84 -14.38
N GLU A 197 4.92 -55.95 -14.66
CA GLU A 197 5.55 -55.81 -15.98
C GLU A 197 7.08 -55.94 -15.84
N ASP A 198 7.50 -57.20 -16.01
CA ASP A 198 8.75 -57.73 -16.56
C ASP A 198 10.09 -56.98 -16.37
N ASP A 199 11.01 -57.67 -15.69
CA ASP A 199 12.45 -57.57 -15.92
C ASP A 199 12.79 -57.90 -17.39
N ASP A 200 13.60 -57.07 -18.05
CA ASP A 200 14.76 -57.48 -18.87
C ASP A 200 15.34 -56.31 -19.68
N ILE A 201 16.62 -55.99 -19.42
CA ILE A 201 17.69 -55.56 -20.34
C ILE A 201 18.77 -54.88 -19.49
N VAL A 202 19.80 -55.66 -19.15
CA VAL A 202 21.08 -55.17 -18.66
C VAL A 202 22.09 -55.48 -19.76
N GLU A 203 22.36 -54.52 -20.65
CA GLU A 203 23.52 -54.62 -21.54
C GLU A 203 24.78 -54.27 -20.74
N GLU A 204 25.57 -55.28 -20.42
CA GLU A 204 26.96 -55.11 -20.00
C GLU A 204 27.76 -54.49 -21.16
N VAL A 205 28.13 -53.22 -21.03
CA VAL A 205 29.11 -52.57 -21.89
C VAL A 205 30.42 -52.46 -21.11
N ASP A 206 31.31 -53.43 -21.33
CA ASP A 206 32.72 -53.36 -20.95
C ASP A 206 33.41 -52.30 -21.84
N ASP A 207 33.54 -51.07 -21.35
CA ASP A 207 34.45 -50.07 -21.91
C ASP A 207 35.59 -49.77 -20.92
N ASP A 208 36.76 -50.37 -21.18
CA ASP A 208 38.05 -50.06 -20.53
C ASP A 208 38.51 -48.64 -20.93
N GLU A 209 38.04 -47.59 -20.25
CA GLU A 209 38.64 -46.24 -20.32
C GLU A 209 39.44 -45.87 -19.05
N PRO A 210 40.55 -45.11 -19.18
CA PRO A 210 41.63 -45.13 -18.19
C PRO A 210 41.52 -44.07 -17.08
N ASP A 211 41.59 -44.50 -15.82
CA ASP A 211 42.09 -43.77 -14.64
C ASP A 211 41.83 -42.23 -14.61
N THR A 212 40.61 -41.80 -14.92
CA THR A 212 40.15 -40.47 -14.49
C THR A 212 40.12 -40.48 -12.98
N VAL A 213 40.92 -39.61 -12.35
CA VAL A 213 41.10 -39.57 -10.90
C VAL A 213 39.75 -39.26 -10.23
N GLU A 214 39.01 -40.30 -9.86
CA GLU A 214 37.76 -40.18 -9.12
C GLU A 214 38.07 -39.47 -7.81
N ASN A 215 37.68 -38.19 -7.77
CA ASN A 215 37.69 -37.39 -6.57
C ASN A 215 36.56 -37.93 -5.68
N THR A 216 36.86 -39.02 -4.97
CA THR A 216 35.92 -39.73 -4.11
C THR A 216 35.60 -38.86 -2.91
N TRP A 217 34.61 -37.98 -3.07
CA TRP A 217 33.92 -37.28 -1.98
C TRP A 217 33.12 -38.30 -1.16
N THR A 218 33.82 -39.21 -0.47
CA THR A 218 33.22 -40.19 0.45
C THR A 218 32.39 -39.42 1.46
N ALA A 219 31.07 -39.67 1.46
CA ALA A 219 30.09 -38.85 2.16
C ALA A 219 30.46 -38.63 3.63
N ARG A 220 31.08 -37.49 3.92
CA ARG A 220 31.37 -37.05 5.29
C ARG A 220 30.05 -36.58 5.88
N THR A 221 29.42 -37.43 6.67
CA THR A 221 28.18 -37.11 7.43
C THR A 221 28.46 -36.19 8.63
N GLY A 222 29.39 -35.25 8.47
CA GLY A 222 29.73 -34.23 9.45
C GLY A 222 29.04 -32.92 9.11
N ARG A 223 28.86 -32.08 10.13
CA ARG A 223 28.48 -30.68 9.94
C ARG A 223 29.54 -29.97 9.09
N LEU A 224 29.13 -29.18 8.11
CA LEU A 224 30.05 -28.43 7.24
C LEU A 224 30.82 -27.40 8.06
N ASP A 225 32.07 -27.17 7.67
CA ASP A 225 32.89 -26.11 8.25
C ASP A 225 32.52 -24.73 7.66
N ARG A 226 32.86 -23.65 8.37
CA ARG A 226 32.56 -22.28 7.91
C ARG A 226 33.20 -22.00 6.56
N ASP A 227 34.45 -22.39 6.38
CA ASP A 227 35.22 -22.16 5.15
C ASP A 227 34.66 -22.98 3.97
N GLU A 228 34.12 -24.18 4.24
CA GLU A 228 33.44 -24.99 3.24
C GLU A 228 32.13 -24.33 2.77
N ILE A 229 31.37 -23.74 3.71
CA ILE A 229 30.16 -22.96 3.39
C ILE A 229 30.50 -21.70 2.57
N VAL A 230 31.56 -20.95 2.93
CA VAL A 230 32.05 -19.81 2.14
C VAL A 230 32.42 -20.25 0.72
N SER A 231 33.15 -21.36 0.59
CA SER A 231 33.53 -21.90 -0.73
C SER A 231 32.31 -22.24 -1.59
N ILE A 232 31.24 -22.79 -1.00
CA ILE A 232 29.99 -23.11 -1.72
C ILE A 232 29.24 -21.83 -2.12
N ILE A 233 29.22 -20.80 -1.26
CA ILE A 233 28.59 -19.51 -1.59
C ILE A 233 29.30 -18.87 -2.79
N ASN A 234 30.63 -18.80 -2.75
CA ASN A 234 31.43 -18.22 -3.84
C ASN A 234 31.33 -19.04 -5.13
N GLU A 235 31.38 -20.38 -5.06
CA GLU A 235 31.10 -21.29 -6.21
C GLU A 235 29.75 -20.96 -6.87
N ARG A 236 28.70 -20.70 -6.08
CA ARG A 236 27.37 -20.36 -6.60
C ARG A 236 27.29 -18.95 -7.18
N ILE A 237 27.93 -17.95 -6.56
CA ILE A 237 27.98 -16.59 -7.10
C ILE A 237 28.73 -16.58 -8.45
N GLU A 238 29.91 -17.20 -8.51
CA GLU A 238 30.68 -17.35 -9.76
C GLU A 238 29.89 -18.08 -10.85
N TYR A 239 29.16 -19.14 -10.49
CA TYR A 239 28.26 -19.85 -11.42
C TYR A 239 27.19 -18.91 -11.99
N TYR A 240 26.56 -18.06 -11.18
CA TYR A 240 25.55 -17.11 -11.63
C TYR A 240 26.15 -16.01 -12.52
N GLN A 241 27.27 -15.41 -12.13
CA GLN A 241 28.01 -14.45 -12.97
C GLN A 241 28.51 -15.07 -14.28
N ALA A 242 28.79 -16.38 -14.29
CA ALA A 242 29.19 -17.10 -15.49
C ALA A 242 28.02 -17.35 -16.46
N GLN A 243 26.79 -17.53 -15.93
CA GLN A 243 25.56 -17.71 -16.71
C GLN A 243 24.85 -16.40 -17.07
N TRP A 244 25.19 -15.29 -16.42
CA TRP A 244 24.60 -13.99 -16.70
C TRP A 244 24.96 -13.49 -18.11
N GLN A 245 23.97 -12.89 -18.77
CA GLN A 245 24.10 -12.18 -20.03
C GLN A 245 23.16 -10.96 -20.03
N PRO A 246 23.49 -9.86 -20.74
CA PRO A 246 22.58 -8.72 -20.90
C PRO A 246 21.20 -9.16 -21.38
N GLY A 247 20.14 -8.57 -20.82
CA GLY A 247 18.75 -8.87 -21.18
C GLY A 247 18.32 -10.33 -20.99
N LYS A 248 18.92 -11.07 -20.03
CA LYS A 248 18.46 -12.41 -19.60
C LYS A 248 16.97 -12.38 -19.23
N GLY A 249 16.10 -12.77 -20.17
CA GLY A 249 14.65 -12.86 -19.98
C GLY A 249 13.81 -11.88 -20.83
N GLU A 250 14.44 -11.00 -21.61
CA GLU A 250 13.76 -10.07 -22.53
C GLU A 250 13.90 -10.54 -23.98
N ASP A 251 12.84 -10.40 -24.78
CA ASP A 251 12.83 -10.86 -26.19
C ASP A 251 13.69 -9.98 -27.12
N GLU A 252 13.93 -8.72 -26.74
CA GLU A 252 14.71 -7.74 -27.51
C GLU A 252 15.62 -6.95 -26.56
N ILE A 253 16.92 -7.28 -26.56
CA ILE A 253 17.93 -6.57 -25.77
C ILE A 253 18.19 -5.22 -26.44
N PRO A 254 17.97 -4.07 -25.78
CA PRO A 254 18.30 -2.78 -26.36
C PRO A 254 19.78 -2.69 -26.69
N ASP A 255 20.10 -2.28 -27.91
CA ASP A 255 21.48 -2.12 -28.37
C ASP A 255 22.23 -1.11 -27.48
N PRO A 256 23.42 -1.46 -26.93
CA PRO A 256 24.19 -0.59 -26.06
C PRO A 256 24.44 0.82 -26.61
N ILE A 257 24.63 0.95 -27.93
CA ILE A 257 24.84 2.24 -28.58
C ILE A 257 23.54 3.07 -28.52
N THR A 258 22.40 2.43 -28.81
CA THR A 258 21.07 3.08 -28.70
C THR A 258 20.78 3.57 -27.28
N LEU A 259 21.07 2.77 -26.24
CA LEU A 259 20.92 3.19 -24.84
C LEU A 259 21.82 4.37 -24.47
N TRP A 260 23.05 4.38 -24.98
CA TRP A 260 24.00 5.48 -24.77
C TRP A 260 23.56 6.77 -25.48
N GLU A 261 23.13 6.66 -26.74
CA GLU A 261 22.65 7.78 -27.55
C GLU A 261 21.38 8.42 -26.96
N GLU A 262 20.42 7.62 -26.49
CA GLU A 262 19.21 8.13 -25.80
C GLU A 262 19.58 8.88 -24.50
N ALA A 263 20.47 8.31 -23.70
CA ALA A 263 20.89 8.91 -22.44
C ALA A 263 21.71 10.21 -22.63
N GLU A 264 22.49 10.32 -23.71
CA GLU A 264 23.23 11.53 -24.07
C GLU A 264 22.28 12.59 -24.69
N ALA A 265 21.31 12.18 -25.54
CA ALA A 265 20.34 13.08 -26.16
C ALA A 265 19.48 13.83 -25.13
N ASP A 266 19.19 13.20 -23.99
CA ASP A 266 18.44 13.80 -22.87
C ASP A 266 19.32 14.49 -21.80
N ASP A 267 20.65 14.51 -21.95
CA ASP A 267 21.60 14.99 -20.91
C ASP A 267 21.43 14.25 -19.56
N ARG A 268 21.06 12.95 -19.62
CA ARG A 268 20.80 12.09 -18.44
C ARG A 268 21.93 11.11 -18.14
N ARG A 269 22.88 10.89 -19.08
CA ARG A 269 23.92 9.85 -19.01
C ARG A 269 24.71 9.83 -17.71
N ALA A 270 25.26 10.97 -17.26
CA ALA A 270 26.06 11.02 -16.03
C ALA A 270 25.24 10.62 -14.78
N ARG A 271 23.97 11.06 -14.71
CA ARG A 271 23.04 10.71 -13.63
C ARG A 271 22.64 9.24 -13.67
N LEU A 272 22.48 8.66 -14.86
CA LEU A 272 22.18 7.23 -15.03
C LEU A 272 23.37 6.36 -14.66
N ALA A 273 24.60 6.76 -14.99
CA ALA A 273 25.82 6.08 -14.54
C ALA A 273 25.95 6.09 -13.02
N GLU A 274 25.75 7.26 -12.38
CA GLU A 274 25.79 7.40 -10.93
C GLU A 274 24.69 6.58 -10.22
N ALA A 275 23.46 6.61 -10.73
CA ALA A 275 22.35 5.83 -10.18
C ALA A 275 22.60 4.31 -10.28
N ASN A 276 23.13 3.82 -11.40
CA ASN A 276 23.46 2.40 -11.55
C ASN A 276 24.67 1.97 -10.72
N ARG A 277 25.64 2.88 -10.46
CA ARG A 277 26.74 2.62 -9.52
C ARG A 277 26.22 2.45 -8.09
N ALA A 278 25.34 3.35 -7.63
CA ALA A 278 24.69 3.23 -6.32
C ALA A 278 23.84 1.95 -6.20
N ASN A 279 23.19 1.51 -7.29
CA ASN A 279 22.48 0.22 -7.33
C ASN A 279 23.45 -0.96 -7.21
N ALA A 280 24.59 -0.95 -7.91
CA ALA A 280 25.60 -2.00 -7.82
C ALA A 280 26.15 -2.12 -6.39
N GLU A 281 26.56 -1.01 -5.76
CA GLU A 281 27.00 -0.96 -4.36
C GLU A 281 25.93 -1.51 -3.39
N PHE A 282 24.65 -1.18 -3.62
CA PHE A 282 23.54 -1.71 -2.82
C PHE A 282 23.36 -3.23 -2.98
N PHE A 283 23.50 -3.76 -4.19
CA PHE A 283 23.36 -5.20 -4.44
C PHE A 283 24.57 -6.00 -3.92
N GLU A 284 25.78 -5.44 -3.95
CA GLU A 284 26.97 -6.03 -3.31
C GLU A 284 26.78 -6.17 -1.80
N HIS A 285 26.48 -5.07 -1.10
CA HIS A 285 26.18 -5.10 0.33
C HIS A 285 24.98 -6.03 0.69
N ARG A 286 24.03 -6.19 -0.23
CA ARG A 286 22.93 -7.15 -0.07
C ARG A 286 23.40 -8.61 -0.23
N LEU A 287 24.29 -8.91 -1.16
CA LEU A 287 24.91 -10.24 -1.28
C LEU A 287 25.72 -10.58 -0.05
N ASP A 288 26.55 -9.66 0.46
CA ASP A 288 27.33 -9.85 1.69
C ASP A 288 26.42 -10.23 2.85
N LYS A 289 25.36 -9.44 3.08
CA LYS A 289 24.37 -9.68 4.14
C LYS A 289 23.65 -11.03 4.00
N LEU A 290 23.37 -11.48 2.78
CA LEU A 290 22.74 -12.79 2.54
C LEU A 290 23.74 -13.93 2.75
N GLY A 291 25.00 -13.77 2.34
CA GLY A 291 26.09 -14.69 2.65
C GLY A 291 26.28 -14.84 4.17
N ASP A 292 26.28 -13.73 4.90
CA ASP A 292 26.33 -13.67 6.35
C ASP A 292 25.16 -14.42 7.03
N GLU A 293 23.94 -14.31 6.50
CA GLU A 293 22.76 -15.03 7.00
C GLU A 293 22.88 -16.56 6.75
N ILE A 294 23.44 -16.96 5.61
CA ILE A 294 23.73 -18.36 5.30
C ILE A 294 24.81 -18.91 6.23
N LEU A 295 25.88 -18.14 6.49
CA LEU A 295 26.99 -18.52 7.38
C LEU A 295 26.60 -18.64 8.86
N ARG A 296 25.63 -17.86 9.32
CA ARG A 296 25.07 -17.96 10.69
C ARG A 296 24.26 -19.24 10.91
N SER A 297 23.81 -19.88 9.84
CA SER A 297 23.02 -21.12 9.89
C SER A 297 23.93 -22.36 9.93
N THR A 298 23.48 -23.42 10.62
CA THR A 298 24.27 -24.66 10.76
C THR A 298 23.82 -25.72 9.75
N TRP A 299 24.71 -26.09 8.83
CA TRP A 299 24.41 -27.00 7.72
C TRP A 299 25.06 -28.37 7.88
N ASN A 300 24.36 -29.43 7.44
CA ASN A 300 24.84 -30.82 7.52
C ASN A 300 25.04 -31.47 6.13
N ALA A 301 24.60 -30.80 5.06
CA ALA A 301 24.82 -31.25 3.69
C ALA A 301 25.09 -30.06 2.74
N VAL A 302 26.05 -30.25 1.83
CA VAL A 302 26.43 -29.29 0.77
C VAL A 302 25.21 -28.86 -0.05
N ASP A 303 24.32 -29.81 -0.37
CA ASP A 303 23.16 -29.55 -1.22
C ASP A 303 22.08 -28.70 -0.53
N GLU A 304 22.04 -28.65 0.80
CA GLU A 304 21.18 -27.72 1.54
C GLU A 304 21.69 -26.29 1.39
N VAL A 305 23.00 -26.09 1.51
CA VAL A 305 23.66 -24.78 1.28
C VAL A 305 23.43 -24.33 -0.16
N ARG A 306 23.70 -25.19 -1.15
CA ARG A 306 23.47 -24.88 -2.58
C ARG A 306 22.00 -24.53 -2.87
N ARG A 307 21.04 -25.22 -2.24
CA ARG A 307 19.60 -24.91 -2.38
C ARG A 307 19.22 -23.55 -1.80
N VAL A 308 19.84 -23.12 -0.70
CA VAL A 308 19.60 -21.77 -0.15
C VAL A 308 20.32 -20.70 -0.95
N CYS A 309 21.51 -20.99 -1.47
CA CYS A 309 22.22 -20.13 -2.42
C CYS A 309 21.43 -19.88 -3.72
N ALA A 310 20.40 -20.68 -4.02
CA ALA A 310 19.47 -20.38 -5.13
C ALA A 310 18.76 -19.02 -4.97
N GLY A 311 18.57 -18.54 -3.73
CA GLY A 311 18.04 -17.20 -3.47
C GLY A 311 19.01 -16.05 -3.78
N LEU A 312 20.29 -16.33 -4.06
CA LEU A 312 21.27 -15.33 -4.46
C LEU A 312 21.15 -14.94 -5.95
N GLU A 313 20.63 -15.85 -6.79
CA GLU A 313 20.58 -15.68 -8.26
C GLU A 313 20.03 -14.31 -8.68
N THR A 314 18.84 -13.95 -8.21
CA THR A 314 18.20 -12.66 -8.55
C THR A 314 19.03 -11.45 -8.11
N THR A 315 19.79 -11.56 -7.01
CA THR A 315 20.62 -10.43 -6.55
C THR A 315 21.91 -10.33 -7.37
N VAL A 316 22.49 -11.46 -7.81
CA VAL A 316 23.61 -11.49 -8.75
C VAL A 316 23.17 -10.97 -10.14
N ASP A 317 22.01 -11.42 -10.64
CA ASP A 317 21.49 -10.98 -11.94
C ASP A 317 21.29 -9.45 -12.00
N LEU A 318 20.75 -8.86 -10.93
CA LEU A 318 20.56 -7.41 -10.79
C LEU A 318 21.89 -6.65 -10.62
N LEU A 319 22.86 -7.23 -9.91
CA LEU A 319 24.20 -6.65 -9.75
C LEU A 319 24.94 -6.58 -11.09
N GLU A 320 24.97 -7.67 -11.84
CA GLU A 320 25.64 -7.72 -13.15
C GLU A 320 24.91 -6.82 -14.17
N GLN A 321 23.58 -6.71 -14.12
CA GLN A 321 22.82 -5.75 -14.92
C GLN A 321 23.19 -4.30 -14.60
N ALA A 322 23.30 -3.93 -13.32
CA ALA A 322 23.73 -2.59 -12.90
C ALA A 322 25.17 -2.30 -13.36
N LYS A 323 26.10 -3.24 -13.19
CA LYS A 323 27.49 -3.13 -13.66
C LYS A 323 27.58 -2.98 -15.19
N TRP A 324 26.79 -3.72 -15.94
CA TRP A 324 26.70 -3.59 -17.40
C TRP A 324 26.17 -2.23 -17.83
N LEU A 325 25.11 -1.72 -17.20
CA LEU A 325 24.58 -0.38 -17.48
C LEU A 325 25.58 0.73 -17.16
N VAL A 326 26.32 0.64 -16.04
CA VAL A 326 27.44 1.55 -15.76
C VAL A 326 28.47 1.49 -16.88
N SER A 327 28.87 0.30 -17.32
CA SER A 327 29.85 0.12 -18.40
C SER A 327 29.43 0.74 -19.73
N ILE A 328 28.12 0.81 -20.01
CA ILE A 328 27.56 1.51 -21.19
C ILE A 328 27.66 3.02 -20.98
N TYR A 329 27.08 3.57 -19.92
CA TYR A 329 26.99 5.02 -19.75
C TYR A 329 28.36 5.69 -19.50
N GLU A 330 29.33 4.96 -18.97
CA GLU A 330 30.72 5.40 -18.82
C GLU A 330 31.56 5.32 -20.10
N LEU A 331 31.05 4.74 -21.20
CA LEU A 331 31.73 4.82 -22.50
C LEU A 331 32.00 6.28 -22.82
N ALA A 332 33.28 6.60 -23.00
CA ALA A 332 33.67 7.89 -23.55
C ALA A 332 32.97 8.04 -24.90
N PRO A 333 32.38 9.21 -25.22
CA PRO A 333 31.93 9.47 -26.58
C PRO A 333 33.10 9.19 -27.50
N ASP A 334 32.98 8.20 -28.37
CA ASP A 334 34.04 7.83 -29.30
C ASP A 334 34.48 9.11 -29.99
N ALA A 335 35.76 9.44 -29.81
CA ALA A 335 36.29 10.77 -30.12
C ALA A 335 36.46 10.91 -31.63
N ASP A 336 35.29 11.01 -32.27
CA ASP A 336 34.92 11.15 -33.67
C ASP A 336 36.13 11.02 -34.60
N ASP A 337 36.22 9.89 -35.32
CA ASP A 337 37.30 9.53 -36.25
C ASP A 337 37.28 10.39 -37.54
N ARG A 338 37.20 11.70 -37.33
CA ARG A 338 37.38 12.80 -38.29
C ARG A 338 38.80 12.88 -38.83
N SER A 339 39.64 11.88 -38.54
CA SER A 339 41.07 11.86 -38.83
C SER A 339 41.47 10.94 -39.99
N ASN A 340 40.55 10.62 -40.92
CA ASN A 340 40.99 10.33 -42.29
C ASN A 340 39.99 10.62 -43.41
N GLY A 341 39.95 11.88 -43.86
CA GLY A 341 39.52 12.24 -45.22
C GLY A 341 40.52 11.80 -46.30
N GLY A 342 40.98 10.55 -46.24
CA GLY A 342 41.98 9.97 -47.13
C GLY A 342 41.34 9.23 -48.30
N GLU A 343 41.19 9.91 -49.45
CA GLU A 343 40.67 9.30 -50.68
C GLU A 343 41.56 8.12 -51.15
N GLY A 344 41.06 6.89 -51.02
CA GLY A 344 41.73 5.66 -51.47
C GLY A 344 40.71 4.68 -52.08
N PRO A 345 40.86 4.25 -53.35
CA PRO A 345 39.79 3.57 -54.06
C PRO A 345 39.72 2.06 -53.79
N SER A 346 38.50 1.62 -53.42
CA SER A 346 37.88 0.34 -53.83
C SER A 346 38.70 -0.95 -53.65
N GLN A 347 38.46 -1.66 -52.54
CA GLN A 347 38.82 -3.08 -52.43
C GLN A 347 37.68 -3.90 -51.78
N LYS A 348 37.28 -4.98 -52.46
CA LYS A 348 36.15 -5.86 -52.09
C LYS A 348 36.54 -6.90 -51.03
N TYR A 349 35.76 -6.98 -49.95
CA TYR A 349 35.44 -8.17 -49.12
C TYR A 349 33.98 -8.01 -48.66
N VAL A 350 33.12 -9.02 -48.47
CA VAL A 350 33.21 -10.51 -48.57
C VAL A 350 33.85 -11.23 -47.37
N ASN A 351 33.21 -11.09 -46.21
CA ASN A 351 32.78 -12.14 -45.25
C ASN A 351 32.05 -11.42 -44.09
N GLU A 352 30.88 -11.87 -43.60
CA GLU A 352 30.62 -13.05 -42.76
C GLU A 352 31.33 -13.03 -41.39
N GLY A 353 30.55 -12.68 -40.36
CA GLY A 353 30.55 -13.43 -39.09
C GLY A 353 31.62 -13.14 -38.04
N GLU A 354 31.66 -11.93 -37.48
CA GLU A 354 32.29 -11.70 -36.17
C GLU A 354 31.60 -10.53 -35.44
N SER A 355 30.54 -10.83 -34.68
CA SER A 355 30.03 -9.90 -33.67
C SER A 355 31.13 -9.74 -32.61
N ALA A 356 31.61 -8.52 -32.42
CA ALA A 356 32.64 -8.23 -31.42
C ALA A 356 32.09 -8.55 -30.02
N ASN A 357 32.52 -9.69 -29.46
CA ASN A 357 32.21 -10.07 -28.08
C ASN A 357 32.90 -9.08 -27.13
N PHE A 358 32.17 -8.01 -26.78
CA PHE A 358 32.51 -7.09 -25.70
C PHE A 358 32.39 -7.85 -24.38
N ARG A 359 33.41 -8.66 -24.07
CA ARG A 359 33.50 -9.40 -22.82
C ARG A 359 34.16 -8.47 -21.80
N PRO A 360 33.41 -7.86 -20.86
CA PRO A 360 34.04 -7.03 -19.83
C PRO A 360 35.11 -7.83 -19.11
N SER A 361 36.24 -7.18 -18.82
CA SER A 361 37.40 -7.85 -18.25
C SER A 361 37.07 -8.37 -16.86
N ARG A 362 36.80 -9.67 -16.74
CA ARG A 362 36.38 -10.34 -15.50
C ARG A 362 37.48 -10.24 -14.44
N THR A 363 37.44 -9.20 -13.62
CA THR A 363 38.14 -9.13 -12.34
C THR A 363 37.30 -9.87 -11.31
N THR A 364 37.62 -11.15 -11.07
CA THR A 364 37.09 -11.90 -9.94
C THR A 364 37.73 -11.38 -8.65
N GLU A 365 37.16 -10.31 -8.11
CA GLU A 365 37.33 -10.01 -6.68
C GLU A 365 36.57 -11.08 -5.90
N VAL A 366 37.33 -11.92 -5.20
CA VAL A 366 36.76 -12.88 -4.25
C VAL A 366 36.18 -12.05 -3.11
N ILE A 367 34.90 -12.23 -2.81
CA ILE A 367 34.23 -11.55 -1.69
C ILE A 367 34.92 -12.01 -0.39
N ASP A 368 35.71 -11.13 0.20
CA ASP A 368 36.41 -11.37 1.47
C ASP A 368 35.42 -11.22 2.63
N LEU A 369 34.76 -12.32 2.99
CA LEU A 369 33.80 -12.41 4.09
C LEU A 369 34.45 -12.38 5.49
N GLY A 370 35.66 -11.81 5.61
CA GLY A 370 36.24 -11.32 6.84
C GLY A 370 36.97 -12.36 7.69
N SER A 371 38.30 -12.31 7.65
CA SER A 371 39.12 -12.75 8.78
C SER A 371 39.13 -11.65 9.85
N ASP A 372 38.70 -11.99 11.08
CA ASP A 372 38.66 -11.07 12.23
C ASP A 372 40.03 -10.43 12.48
N SER A 373 40.19 -9.16 12.07
CA SER A 373 41.39 -8.38 12.33
C SER A 373 41.24 -7.62 13.64
N GLU A 374 41.90 -8.14 14.70
CA GLU A 374 41.95 -7.52 16.02
C GLU A 374 42.46 -6.07 15.93
N THR A 375 41.64 -5.10 16.34
CA THR A 375 42.04 -3.69 16.43
C THR A 375 42.92 -3.46 17.66
N PRO A 376 44.15 -2.94 17.52
CA PRO A 376 44.97 -2.55 18.67
C PRO A 376 44.49 -1.20 19.22
N GLU A 377 44.39 -1.10 20.55
CA GLU A 377 44.31 0.17 21.26
C GLU A 377 45.54 1.04 20.96
N GLN A 378 45.37 2.33 20.62
CA GLN A 378 46.11 3.42 21.29
C GLN A 378 45.68 4.86 20.92
N GLN A 379 45.39 5.61 21.99
CA GLN A 379 45.80 6.99 22.29
C GLN A 379 45.45 8.18 21.38
N GLU A 380 44.65 9.07 21.98
CA GLU A 380 44.89 10.52 22.13
C GLU A 380 45.87 11.20 21.14
N GLN A 381 45.31 11.98 20.22
CA GLN A 381 45.85 13.31 19.92
C GLN A 381 44.76 14.29 19.50
N GLN A 382 44.99 15.56 19.82
CA GLN A 382 44.07 16.69 19.73
C GLN A 382 44.83 17.84 19.07
N GLU A 383 44.25 18.42 18.02
CA GLU A 383 44.57 19.70 17.31
C GLU A 383 44.05 19.50 15.86
N GLU A 384 42.94 20.14 15.46
CA GLU A 384 42.77 21.52 14.95
C GLU A 384 42.74 21.58 13.41
N GLU A 385 42.06 22.61 12.86
CA GLU A 385 41.87 22.88 11.42
C GLU A 385 40.92 21.90 10.66
N ASP A 386 39.98 22.33 9.80
CA ASP A 386 39.51 23.68 9.50
C ASP A 386 38.01 23.71 9.10
N LYS A 387 37.36 24.89 9.21
CA LYS A 387 35.94 25.06 8.91
C LYS A 387 35.70 25.55 7.49
N MET A 388 34.94 24.80 6.70
CA MET A 388 34.35 25.31 5.46
C MET A 388 32.81 25.26 5.52
N PHE A 389 32.22 26.30 6.12
CA PHE A 389 30.79 26.59 5.99
C PHE A 389 30.55 27.28 4.64
N ILE A 390 29.56 26.81 3.87
CA ILE A 390 29.05 27.53 2.69
C ILE A 390 27.83 28.31 3.13
N ASP A 391 27.97 29.63 3.26
CA ASP A 391 26.86 30.55 3.45
C ASP A 391 26.08 30.71 2.13
N ILE A 392 24.77 30.50 2.18
CA ILE A 392 23.84 30.89 1.11
C ILE A 392 23.12 32.15 1.57
N GLU A 393 23.62 33.31 1.15
CA GLU A 393 23.00 34.60 1.46
C GLU A 393 21.67 34.79 0.73
N ALA A 394 20.64 35.18 1.48
CA ALA A 394 19.36 35.60 0.92
C ALA A 394 19.42 37.06 0.44
N THR A 395 19.33 37.29 -0.87
CA THR A 395 19.25 38.64 -1.43
C THR A 395 17.81 39.17 -1.37
N THR A 396 17.58 40.22 -0.59
CA THR A 396 16.28 40.94 -0.55
C THR A 396 16.37 42.31 -1.23
N ALA A 397 15.31 42.63 -1.97
CA ALA A 397 14.85 43.96 -2.38
C ALA A 397 15.82 44.96 -3.06
N ASP A 398 15.41 45.47 -4.22
CA ASP A 398 15.34 46.93 -4.38
C ASP A 398 14.12 47.38 -5.19
N THR A 399 13.74 48.64 -4.99
CA THR A 399 12.49 49.28 -5.38
C THR A 399 12.72 50.33 -6.46
N MET A 400 11.93 50.32 -7.54
CA MET A 400 11.84 51.45 -8.48
C MET A 400 10.36 51.81 -8.74
N ALA A 401 10.08 53.10 -8.85
CA ALA A 401 8.74 53.66 -8.69
C ALA A 401 8.21 54.40 -9.93
N GLY A 402 6.92 54.17 -10.25
CA GLY A 402 6.06 55.06 -11.04
C GLY A 402 6.39 55.26 -12.54
N PRO A 403 5.60 56.07 -13.27
CA PRO A 403 4.47 56.88 -12.81
C PRO A 403 3.14 56.72 -13.60
N ASP A 404 2.08 57.30 -13.03
CA ASP A 404 0.90 57.96 -13.61
C ASP A 404 0.43 57.67 -15.06
N GLY A 405 -0.87 57.38 -15.19
CA GLY A 405 -1.59 57.32 -16.46
C GLY A 405 -3.11 57.53 -16.31
N SER A 406 -3.54 58.77 -16.08
CA SER A 406 -4.96 59.14 -15.93
C SER A 406 -5.63 59.49 -17.26
N GLY A 407 -6.88 59.05 -17.44
CA GLY A 407 -7.86 59.70 -18.32
C GLY A 407 -8.38 58.91 -19.53
N SER A 408 -9.66 58.51 -19.49
CA SER A 408 -10.74 59.31 -20.09
C SER A 408 -12.09 58.61 -19.97
N ALA A 409 -13.15 59.37 -19.69
CA ALA A 409 -14.53 58.92 -19.87
C ALA A 409 -14.98 59.03 -21.34
N ILE A 410 -16.09 58.37 -21.70
CA ILE A 410 -17.14 58.91 -22.60
C ILE A 410 -18.41 58.00 -22.59
N ILE A 411 -19.53 58.61 -22.14
CA ILE A 411 -20.92 58.56 -22.65
C ILE A 411 -21.57 57.20 -23.03
N GLY A 412 -22.76 56.93 -22.46
CA GLY A 412 -23.66 55.85 -22.89
C GLY A 412 -25.00 55.78 -22.14
N ASP A 413 -25.80 56.86 -22.16
CA ASP A 413 -27.08 57.02 -21.43
C ASP A 413 -28.30 56.65 -22.31
N VAL A 414 -29.19 55.74 -21.86
CA VAL A 414 -30.51 55.45 -22.47
C VAL A 414 -31.62 55.16 -21.42
N ASN A 415 -32.26 56.24 -21.01
CA ASN A 415 -33.60 56.43 -20.43
C ASN A 415 -34.76 55.40 -20.63
N THR A 416 -35.43 55.06 -19.50
CA THR A 416 -36.91 55.02 -19.25
C THR A 416 -37.86 54.02 -19.95
N PRO A 417 -39.13 53.81 -19.48
CA PRO A 417 -39.81 54.28 -18.24
C PRO A 417 -40.54 53.20 -17.38
N GLU A 418 -40.94 53.62 -16.17
CA GLU A 418 -41.98 53.04 -15.30
C GLU A 418 -43.40 53.18 -15.94
N PRO A 419 -44.47 52.44 -15.51
CA PRO A 419 -45.32 53.03 -14.44
C PRO A 419 -46.21 52.06 -13.59
N LEU A 420 -46.83 52.66 -12.55
CA LEU A 420 -48.14 52.36 -11.94
C LEU A 420 -48.31 51.23 -10.89
N VAL A 421 -48.05 51.63 -9.64
CA VAL A 421 -48.95 51.56 -8.47
C VAL A 421 -50.37 50.98 -8.70
N ILE A 422 -50.68 49.87 -8.02
CA ILE A 422 -52.00 49.63 -7.40
C ILE A 422 -51.79 49.09 -5.98
N ALA A 423 -52.38 49.74 -4.99
CA ALA A 423 -52.37 49.29 -3.60
C ALA A 423 -53.52 48.30 -3.33
N SER A 424 -53.28 47.25 -2.55
CA SER A 424 -54.36 46.45 -1.96
C SER A 424 -53.96 45.73 -0.67
N VAL A 425 -54.34 46.34 0.46
CA VAL A 425 -54.92 45.70 1.66
C VAL A 425 -54.17 44.51 2.28
N GLU A 426 -53.52 44.78 3.41
CA GLU A 426 -53.11 43.78 4.41
C GLU A 426 -54.32 43.04 5.00
N PRO A 427 -54.11 41.79 5.45
CA PRO A 427 -54.43 41.56 6.86
C PRO A 427 -53.28 40.87 7.61
N ASP A 428 -53.06 41.33 8.85
CA ASP A 428 -52.19 40.68 9.84
C ASP A 428 -52.49 39.18 9.99
N ASN A 429 -51.44 38.37 9.88
CA ASN A 429 -51.39 37.05 10.54
C ASN A 429 -49.97 36.78 11.02
N ASN A 430 -49.63 37.45 12.13
CA ASN A 430 -48.39 37.27 12.86
C ASN A 430 -48.39 35.92 13.59
N VAL A 431 -47.86 34.88 12.94
CA VAL A 431 -47.61 33.55 13.55
C VAL A 431 -46.13 33.25 13.50
N PHE A 432 -45.55 33.04 14.68
CA PHE A 432 -44.12 32.78 14.90
C PHE A 432 -43.59 31.59 14.07
N SER A 433 -42.87 31.87 12.98
CA SER A 433 -41.88 30.92 12.44
C SER A 433 -40.61 30.99 13.28
N ARG A 434 -40.60 30.22 14.37
CA ARG A 434 -39.41 29.97 15.19
C ARG A 434 -38.45 29.12 14.35
N GLN A 435 -37.38 29.73 13.82
CA GLN A 435 -36.25 28.95 13.30
C GLN A 435 -35.70 28.11 14.45
N GLU A 436 -35.83 26.79 14.33
CA GLU A 436 -35.07 25.87 15.17
C GLU A 436 -33.67 25.79 14.59
N ASP A 437 -32.71 26.43 15.25
CA ASP A 437 -31.28 26.23 14.98
C ASP A 437 -30.98 24.73 15.16
N THR A 438 -30.90 24.00 14.06
CA THR A 438 -30.52 22.59 14.07
C THR A 438 -29.10 22.51 14.63
N PRO A 439 -28.89 21.83 15.77
CA PRO A 439 -27.60 21.87 16.45
C PRO A 439 -26.54 21.25 15.53
N THR A 440 -25.62 22.08 15.04
CA THR A 440 -24.53 21.67 14.15
C THR A 440 -23.79 20.53 14.83
N LYS A 441 -23.97 19.32 14.29
CA LYS A 441 -23.51 18.07 14.89
C LYS A 441 -21.99 18.12 14.99
N ARG A 442 -21.46 18.43 16.18
CA ARG A 442 -20.01 18.55 16.40
C ARG A 442 -19.35 17.29 15.88
N GLN A 443 -18.55 17.42 14.82
CA GLN A 443 -17.73 16.31 14.35
C GLN A 443 -16.84 15.87 15.50
N VAL A 444 -16.94 14.60 15.88
CA VAL A 444 -16.13 14.05 16.96
C VAL A 444 -14.70 13.95 16.44
N ALA A 445 -13.81 14.81 16.92
CA ALA A 445 -12.40 14.71 16.60
C ALA A 445 -11.89 13.33 17.02
N HIS A 446 -11.54 12.50 16.04
CA HIS A 446 -10.86 11.24 16.27
C HIS A 446 -9.43 11.58 16.69
N GLY A 447 -9.17 11.55 18.00
CA GLY A 447 -7.95 12.08 18.62
C GLY A 447 -6.66 11.64 17.94
N ASP A 448 -5.65 12.50 17.98
CA ASP A 448 -4.76 12.74 16.83
C ASP A 448 -3.93 11.53 16.37
N ASN A 449 -3.56 10.62 17.28
CA ASN A 449 -2.76 9.44 16.95
C ASN A 449 -3.58 8.13 16.97
N PRO A 450 -3.60 7.34 15.87
CA PRO A 450 -4.26 6.02 15.86
C PRO A 450 -3.55 4.99 16.74
N GLU A 451 -2.23 5.09 16.88
CA GLU A 451 -1.36 4.08 17.52
C GLU A 451 -1.67 3.90 19.02
N ILE A 452 -2.06 4.99 19.68
CA ILE A 452 -2.43 5.00 21.10
C ILE A 452 -3.91 4.69 21.35
N ALA A 453 -4.74 4.57 20.30
CA ALA A 453 -6.19 4.50 20.45
C ALA A 453 -6.64 3.23 21.21
N SER A 454 -7.44 3.40 22.26
CA SER A 454 -8.08 2.29 22.98
C SER A 454 -9.09 1.55 22.08
N ILE A 455 -9.37 0.27 22.38
CA ILE A 455 -10.41 -0.52 21.70
C ILE A 455 -11.75 0.23 21.70
N ASN A 456 -12.11 0.85 22.84
CA ASN A 456 -13.31 1.67 22.96
C ASN A 456 -13.28 2.93 22.07
N THR A 457 -12.11 3.56 21.87
CA THR A 457 -11.95 4.70 20.95
C THR A 457 -12.22 4.26 19.51
N VAL A 458 -11.64 3.13 19.08
CA VAL A 458 -11.84 2.53 17.75
C VAL A 458 -13.32 2.18 17.50
N ALA A 459 -14.01 1.67 18.53
CA ALA A 459 -15.44 1.34 18.45
C ALA A 459 -16.30 2.55 18.05
N HIS A 460 -15.93 3.76 18.50
CA HIS A 460 -16.68 5.00 18.27
C HIS A 460 -16.35 5.72 16.95
N TRP A 461 -15.34 5.29 16.18
CA TRP A 461 -15.08 5.88 14.86
C TRP A 461 -16.19 5.54 13.86
N HIS A 462 -16.55 6.51 13.01
CA HIS A 462 -17.58 6.35 11.98
C HIS A 462 -16.94 6.05 10.64
N TRP A 463 -17.40 4.99 9.96
CA TRP A 463 -16.87 4.54 8.66
C TRP A 463 -16.73 5.66 7.63
N ASN A 464 -17.79 6.45 7.41
CA ASN A 464 -17.76 7.58 6.48
C ASN A 464 -16.60 8.53 6.80
N SER A 465 -16.44 8.99 8.04
CA SER A 465 -15.33 9.90 8.40
C SER A 465 -13.93 9.26 8.31
N LEU A 466 -13.82 7.94 8.24
CA LEU A 466 -12.53 7.27 7.99
C LEU A 466 -12.24 7.20 6.48
N ILE A 467 -13.25 6.87 5.68
CA ILE A 467 -13.21 6.79 4.21
C ILE A 467 -12.99 8.19 3.62
N ASP A 468 -13.78 9.18 4.04
CA ASP A 468 -13.65 10.61 3.65
C ASP A 468 -12.24 11.18 3.88
N LYS A 469 -11.52 10.63 4.86
CA LYS A 469 -10.15 11.04 5.25
C LYS A 469 -9.06 10.12 4.70
N VAL A 470 -9.42 9.04 4.02
CA VAL A 470 -8.50 8.02 3.49
C VAL A 470 -7.54 7.48 4.57
N ASP A 471 -8.04 7.36 5.82
CA ASP A 471 -7.19 7.04 6.97
C ASP A 471 -6.91 5.53 7.10
N ARG A 472 -5.97 5.06 6.28
CA ARG A 472 -5.59 3.64 6.18
C ARG A 472 -5.32 2.99 7.55
N LYS A 473 -4.62 3.70 8.45
CA LYS A 473 -4.30 3.22 9.82
C LYS A 473 -5.57 3.03 10.66
N ARG A 474 -6.43 4.06 10.74
CA ARG A 474 -7.70 3.96 11.50
C ARG A 474 -8.68 2.97 10.87
N ILE A 475 -8.68 2.83 9.55
CA ILE A 475 -9.50 1.85 8.82
C ILE A 475 -9.13 0.42 9.18
N VAL A 476 -7.86 0.03 9.09
CA VAL A 476 -7.43 -1.33 9.47
C VAL A 476 -7.75 -1.64 10.94
N MET A 477 -7.56 -0.67 11.85
CA MET A 477 -7.98 -0.83 13.25
C MET A 477 -9.50 -1.00 13.38
N LYS A 478 -10.30 -0.25 12.61
CA LYS A 478 -11.77 -0.35 12.59
C LYS A 478 -12.24 -1.71 12.08
N VAL A 479 -11.67 -2.20 10.97
CA VAL A 479 -11.90 -3.58 10.49
C VAL A 479 -11.57 -4.59 11.59
N MET A 480 -10.38 -4.50 12.20
CA MET A 480 -9.93 -5.41 13.24
C MET A 480 -10.84 -5.40 14.48
N HIS A 481 -11.43 -4.25 14.82
CA HIS A 481 -12.44 -4.17 15.89
C HIS A 481 -13.73 -4.94 15.53
N GLU A 482 -14.22 -4.79 14.29
CA GLU A 482 -15.48 -5.38 13.82
C GLU A 482 -15.38 -6.87 13.45
N LEU A 483 -14.17 -7.36 13.14
CA LEU A 483 -13.93 -8.78 12.86
C LEU A 483 -14.29 -9.70 14.03
N ALA A 484 -14.80 -10.90 13.71
CA ALA A 484 -15.07 -11.93 14.70
C ALA A 484 -13.80 -12.31 15.48
N ALA A 485 -13.96 -12.74 16.73
CA ALA A 485 -12.82 -13.13 17.57
C ALA A 485 -12.03 -14.31 16.98
N THR A 486 -12.71 -15.21 16.25
CA THR A 486 -12.11 -16.31 15.48
C THR A 486 -11.16 -15.79 14.41
N ASP A 487 -11.58 -14.77 13.67
CA ASP A 487 -10.85 -14.27 12.49
C ASP A 487 -9.67 -13.42 12.92
N ARG A 488 -9.81 -12.66 14.03
CA ARG A 488 -8.68 -12.01 14.70
C ARG A 488 -7.61 -12.99 15.19
N GLU A 489 -8.01 -14.09 15.83
CA GLU A 489 -7.04 -15.11 16.27
C GLU A 489 -6.46 -15.89 15.08
N MET A 490 -7.22 -16.08 14.00
CA MET A 490 -6.73 -16.65 12.74
C MET A 490 -5.65 -15.77 12.11
N ILE A 491 -5.89 -14.46 11.97
CA ILE A 491 -4.89 -13.48 11.50
C ILE A 491 -3.66 -13.50 12.42
N ARG A 492 -3.86 -13.38 13.74
CA ARG A 492 -2.77 -13.40 14.74
C ARG A 492 -1.93 -14.67 14.67
N THR A 493 -2.57 -15.82 14.49
CA THR A 493 -1.87 -17.10 14.34
C THR A 493 -1.08 -17.12 13.04
N ARG A 494 -1.67 -16.68 11.91
CA ARG A 494 -1.01 -16.66 10.61
C ARG A 494 0.23 -15.76 10.61
N VAL A 495 0.10 -14.52 11.12
CA VAL A 495 1.19 -13.54 11.26
C VAL A 495 2.35 -14.09 12.11
N LYS A 496 2.07 -14.95 13.10
CA LYS A 496 3.11 -15.56 13.96
C LYS A 496 3.66 -16.89 13.43
N SER A 497 2.95 -17.61 12.57
CA SER A 497 3.35 -18.93 12.06
C SER A 497 3.94 -18.91 10.64
N VAL A 498 3.62 -17.90 9.83
CA VAL A 498 4.07 -17.77 8.44
C VAL A 498 5.12 -16.66 8.38
N LYS A 499 6.24 -16.90 7.66
CA LYS A 499 7.30 -15.89 7.48
C LYS A 499 6.73 -14.62 6.81
N LYS A 500 7.24 -13.43 7.18
CA LYS A 500 6.82 -12.13 6.60
C LYS A 500 6.80 -12.19 5.07
N GLN A 501 7.89 -12.65 4.45
CA GLN A 501 8.02 -12.76 2.99
C GLN A 501 6.90 -13.61 2.36
N ASN A 502 6.56 -14.75 2.96
CA ASN A 502 5.50 -15.61 2.43
C ASN A 502 4.13 -14.93 2.54
N LEU A 503 3.83 -14.22 3.63
CA LEU A 503 2.59 -13.45 3.78
C LEU A 503 2.48 -12.30 2.76
N LEU A 504 3.61 -11.67 2.44
CA LEU A 504 3.66 -10.61 1.41
C LEU A 504 3.47 -11.19 0.01
N MET A 505 4.05 -12.35 -0.31
CA MET A 505 3.83 -13.07 -1.59
C MET A 505 2.41 -13.62 -1.75
N GLU A 506 1.74 -13.96 -0.65
CA GLU A 506 0.35 -14.43 -0.66
C GLU A 506 -0.65 -13.34 -1.05
N ILE A 507 -0.33 -12.06 -0.85
CA ILE A 507 -1.20 -10.93 -1.20
C ILE A 507 -1.42 -10.80 -2.71
N PRO A 508 -0.40 -10.62 -3.58
CA PRO A 508 -0.58 -10.52 -5.03
C PRO A 508 -1.17 -11.80 -5.61
N ALA A 509 -0.69 -12.99 -5.19
CA ALA A 509 -1.25 -14.26 -5.64
C ALA A 509 -2.76 -14.43 -5.33
N CYS A 510 -3.24 -13.81 -4.25
CA CYS A 510 -4.66 -13.78 -3.91
C CYS A 510 -5.44 -12.73 -4.72
N ILE A 511 -4.84 -11.58 -5.00
CA ILE A 511 -5.42 -10.53 -5.86
C ILE A 511 -5.60 -11.06 -7.29
N ASP A 512 -4.58 -11.74 -7.82
CA ASP A 512 -4.62 -12.45 -9.11
C ASP A 512 -5.76 -13.47 -9.19
N MET A 513 -5.92 -14.28 -8.14
CA MET A 513 -7.01 -15.26 -8.05
C MET A 513 -8.39 -14.57 -8.04
N LEU A 514 -8.52 -13.44 -7.32
CA LEU A 514 -9.74 -12.64 -7.29
C LEU A 514 -10.05 -12.00 -8.66
N LEU A 515 -9.03 -11.47 -9.33
CA LEU A 515 -9.13 -10.87 -10.68
C LEU A 515 -9.60 -11.92 -11.70
N LYS A 516 -8.97 -13.11 -11.70
CA LYS A 516 -9.34 -14.27 -12.53
C LYS A 516 -10.68 -14.92 -12.12
N LYS A 517 -11.32 -14.44 -11.03
CA LYS A 517 -12.57 -14.97 -10.44
C LYS A 517 -12.48 -16.47 -10.10
N GLU A 518 -11.28 -16.93 -9.75
CA GLU A 518 -10.99 -18.32 -9.42
C GLU A 518 -11.34 -18.67 -7.96
N LYS A 519 -11.60 -19.96 -7.72
CA LYS A 519 -11.95 -20.49 -6.37
C LYS A 519 -10.80 -21.23 -5.68
N LYS A 520 -9.62 -21.24 -6.29
CA LYS A 520 -8.42 -21.97 -5.84
C LYS A 520 -7.20 -21.11 -6.17
N MET A 521 -6.21 -21.14 -5.30
CA MET A 521 -4.93 -20.47 -5.51
C MET A 521 -3.85 -21.52 -5.72
N GLN A 522 -2.99 -21.35 -6.71
CA GLN A 522 -1.96 -22.33 -7.06
C GLN A 522 -0.96 -22.50 -5.90
N GLY A 523 -0.58 -23.75 -5.60
CA GLY A 523 0.33 -24.08 -4.50
C GLY A 523 -0.26 -23.96 -3.08
N VAL A 524 -1.44 -23.38 -2.91
CA VAL A 524 -2.07 -23.16 -1.60
C VAL A 524 -3.04 -24.28 -1.24
N LEU A 525 -2.93 -24.80 -0.01
CA LEU A 525 -3.88 -25.78 0.52
C LEU A 525 -5.27 -25.15 0.74
N PRO A 526 -6.38 -25.81 0.35
CA PRO A 526 -7.73 -25.27 0.51
C PRO A 526 -8.12 -24.86 1.95
N ARG A 527 -7.49 -25.46 2.97
CA ARG A 527 -7.68 -25.10 4.39
C ARG A 527 -7.05 -23.76 4.79
N ASP A 528 -6.09 -23.28 4.01
CA ASP A 528 -5.31 -22.08 4.27
C ASP A 528 -5.80 -20.89 3.41
N LEU A 529 -6.45 -21.17 2.27
CA LEU A 529 -7.09 -20.18 1.40
C LEU A 529 -8.03 -19.19 2.13
N PRO A 530 -8.94 -19.60 3.04
CA PRO A 530 -9.76 -18.64 3.78
C PRO A 530 -8.95 -17.67 4.64
N LYS A 531 -7.78 -18.11 5.14
CA LYS A 531 -6.88 -17.30 5.97
C LYS A 531 -6.14 -16.26 5.13
N ILE A 532 -5.72 -16.65 3.93
CA ILE A 532 -5.13 -15.73 2.95
C ILE A 532 -6.17 -14.71 2.51
N LEU A 533 -7.37 -15.14 2.10
CA LEU A 533 -8.48 -14.25 1.72
C LEU A 533 -8.83 -13.24 2.81
N THR A 534 -8.90 -13.66 4.08
CA THR A 534 -9.12 -12.75 5.22
C THR A 534 -7.97 -11.74 5.35
N PHE A 535 -6.71 -12.16 5.22
CA PHE A 535 -5.56 -11.26 5.29
C PHE A 535 -5.50 -10.29 4.09
N THR A 536 -5.75 -10.77 2.87
CA THR A 536 -5.84 -9.96 1.65
C THR A 536 -6.99 -8.97 1.71
N LYS A 537 -8.17 -9.33 2.24
CA LYS A 537 -9.27 -8.36 2.45
C LYS A 537 -8.91 -7.25 3.44
N LEU A 538 -8.08 -7.55 4.44
CA LEU A 538 -7.54 -6.54 5.36
C LEU A 538 -6.55 -5.61 4.65
N PHE A 539 -5.71 -6.14 3.75
CA PHE A 539 -4.83 -5.35 2.89
C PHE A 539 -5.58 -4.50 1.87
N LEU A 540 -6.61 -5.04 1.20
CA LEU A 540 -7.50 -4.27 0.31
C LEU A 540 -8.16 -3.11 1.08
N SER A 541 -8.53 -3.33 2.34
CA SER A 541 -9.09 -2.28 3.20
C SER A 541 -8.08 -1.20 3.58
N TRP A 542 -6.79 -1.55 3.66
CA TRP A 542 -5.69 -0.59 3.80
C TRP A 542 -5.46 0.20 2.51
N TRP A 543 -5.24 -0.48 1.39
CA TRP A 543 -4.84 0.13 0.12
C TRP A 543 -5.92 1.07 -0.44
N LEU A 544 -7.15 0.55 -0.54
CA LEU A 544 -8.31 1.22 -1.13
C LEU A 544 -9.13 2.01 -0.10
N ALA A 545 -8.66 2.10 1.15
CA ALA A 545 -9.21 2.91 2.24
C ALA A 545 -10.74 2.78 2.45
N ASP A 546 -11.26 1.55 2.47
CA ASP A 546 -12.69 1.25 2.68
C ASP A 546 -12.88 -0.18 3.23
N ASN A 547 -14.09 -0.61 3.59
CA ASN A 547 -14.37 -1.89 4.24
C ASN A 547 -14.59 -3.05 3.23
N TYR A 548 -13.52 -3.70 2.79
CA TYR A 548 -13.56 -4.85 1.87
C TYR A 548 -13.99 -6.19 2.53
N PHE A 549 -14.49 -6.15 3.76
CA PHE A 549 -15.24 -7.26 4.36
C PHE A 549 -16.73 -7.17 4.05
N THR A 550 -17.28 -5.97 3.85
CA THR A 550 -18.68 -5.76 3.49
C THR A 550 -18.94 -5.59 1.98
N LYS A 551 -17.90 -5.31 1.19
CA LYS A 551 -17.97 -5.17 -0.27
C LYS A 551 -16.92 -6.01 -0.99
N GLU A 552 -17.11 -6.20 -2.30
CA GLU A 552 -16.14 -6.81 -3.20
C GLU A 552 -15.34 -5.72 -3.92
N ALA A 553 -14.14 -6.07 -4.41
CA ALA A 553 -13.32 -5.17 -5.21
C ALA A 553 -13.73 -5.24 -6.68
N THR A 554 -13.80 -4.07 -7.33
CA THR A 554 -14.00 -3.99 -8.77
C THR A 554 -12.73 -4.41 -9.48
N GLU A 555 -12.90 -5.04 -10.64
CA GLU A 555 -11.83 -5.58 -11.49
C GLU A 555 -10.73 -4.53 -11.75
N PHE A 556 -11.12 -3.34 -12.20
CA PHE A 556 -10.25 -2.17 -12.38
C PHE A 556 -9.40 -1.79 -11.14
N ARG A 557 -9.95 -1.90 -9.92
CA ARG A 557 -9.22 -1.58 -8.68
C ARG A 557 -8.28 -2.71 -8.23
N LEU A 558 -8.50 -3.93 -8.73
CA LEU A 558 -7.56 -5.03 -8.58
C LEU A 558 -6.43 -4.93 -9.61
N GLU A 559 -6.73 -4.54 -10.86
CA GLU A 559 -5.73 -4.27 -11.90
C GLU A 559 -4.76 -3.15 -11.50
N GLU A 560 -5.29 -1.98 -11.09
CA GLU A 560 -4.51 -0.84 -10.56
C GLU A 560 -3.64 -1.24 -9.36
N LEU A 561 -4.11 -2.17 -8.53
CA LEU A 561 -3.34 -2.67 -7.40
C LEU A 561 -2.28 -3.69 -7.82
N THR A 562 -2.56 -4.59 -8.76
CA THR A 562 -1.56 -5.52 -9.31
C THR A 562 -0.41 -4.73 -9.96
N GLU A 563 -0.71 -3.75 -10.82
CA GLU A 563 0.30 -2.89 -11.44
C GLU A 563 1.17 -2.17 -10.39
N ALA A 564 0.56 -1.65 -9.32
CA ALA A 564 1.30 -1.02 -8.23
C ALA A 564 2.15 -2.00 -7.39
N LEU A 565 1.72 -3.25 -7.22
CA LEU A 565 2.49 -4.29 -6.53
C LEU A 565 3.67 -4.76 -7.38
N ASP A 566 3.46 -4.95 -8.69
CA ASP A 566 4.51 -5.34 -9.65
C ASP A 566 5.57 -4.24 -9.80
N ALA A 567 5.17 -2.97 -9.69
CA ALA A 567 6.07 -1.82 -9.58
C ALA A 567 6.86 -1.74 -8.25
N GLY A 568 6.74 -2.74 -7.36
CA GLY A 568 7.52 -2.83 -6.13
C GLY A 568 7.07 -1.87 -5.01
N CYS A 569 5.78 -1.53 -4.94
CA CYS A 569 5.28 -0.61 -3.92
C CYS A 569 5.57 -1.12 -2.48
N PRO A 570 6.06 -0.27 -1.55
CA PRO A 570 6.39 -0.68 -0.17
C PRO A 570 5.17 -0.87 0.75
N ASP A 571 3.96 -0.51 0.31
CA ASP A 571 2.74 -0.56 1.13
C ASP A 571 2.43 -1.93 1.78
N PRO A 572 2.68 -3.10 1.15
CA PRO A 572 2.49 -4.40 1.79
C PRO A 572 3.36 -4.58 3.04
N GLU A 573 4.60 -4.08 3.04
CA GLU A 573 5.48 -4.14 4.22
C GLU A 573 4.98 -3.23 5.33
N ILE A 574 4.64 -1.97 4.99
CA ILE A 574 4.12 -0.97 5.93
C ILE A 574 2.81 -1.47 6.55
N PHE A 575 1.93 -2.05 5.74
CA PHE A 575 0.70 -2.71 6.18
C PHE A 575 0.98 -3.88 7.13
N TYR A 576 1.90 -4.78 6.78
CA TYR A 576 2.24 -5.94 7.60
C TYR A 576 2.77 -5.50 8.97
N ASP A 577 3.71 -4.55 9.01
CA ASP A 577 4.31 -4.05 10.25
C ASP A 577 3.26 -3.31 11.10
N TRP A 578 2.34 -2.57 10.47
CA TRP A 578 1.18 -1.97 11.14
C TRP A 578 0.22 -3.01 11.73
N VAL A 579 -0.10 -4.09 10.99
CA VAL A 579 -0.94 -5.18 11.48
C VAL A 579 -0.29 -5.89 12.66
N CYS A 580 1.02 -6.12 12.64
CA CYS A 580 1.77 -6.64 13.78
C CYS A 580 1.65 -5.70 15.00
N HIS A 581 1.92 -4.41 14.80
CA HIS A 581 1.85 -3.39 15.85
C HIS A 581 0.47 -3.36 16.54
N ILE A 582 -0.63 -3.30 15.79
CA ILE A 582 -1.98 -3.25 16.38
C ILE A 582 -2.40 -4.57 17.03
N LEU A 583 -1.88 -5.72 16.57
CA LEU A 583 -2.17 -7.04 17.15
C LEU A 583 -1.49 -7.25 18.51
N ASP A 584 -0.27 -6.73 18.67
CA ASP A 584 0.50 -6.85 19.90
C ASP A 584 0.24 -5.69 20.89
N ASN A 585 -0.25 -4.54 20.43
CA ASN A 585 -0.64 -3.41 21.29
C ASN A 585 -2.16 -3.32 21.52
N THR A 586 -2.90 -2.73 20.60
CA THR A 586 -4.34 -2.41 20.75
C THR A 586 -5.23 -3.63 20.91
N PHE A 587 -4.95 -4.71 20.16
CA PHE A 587 -5.74 -5.94 20.13
C PHE A 587 -5.01 -7.12 20.77
N SER A 588 -4.08 -6.87 21.71
CA SER A 588 -3.45 -7.93 22.50
C SER A 588 -4.48 -8.74 23.31
N LYS A 589 -4.12 -9.96 23.71
CA LYS A 589 -5.00 -10.80 24.56
C LYS A 589 -5.22 -10.16 25.94
N GLU A 590 -4.35 -9.23 26.32
CA GLU A 590 -4.35 -8.45 27.54
C GLU A 590 -5.28 -7.25 27.40
N ALA A 591 -5.15 -6.45 26.33
CA ALA A 591 -6.05 -5.33 26.04
C ALA A 591 -7.52 -5.80 25.86
N LEU A 592 -7.74 -6.96 25.22
CA LEU A 592 -9.07 -7.55 25.05
C LEU A 592 -9.75 -7.95 26.37
N LYS A 593 -9.00 -8.18 27.46
CA LYS A 593 -9.57 -8.43 28.81
C LYS A 593 -10.05 -7.15 29.49
N SER A 594 -9.56 -5.97 29.06
CA SER A 594 -9.85 -4.67 29.66
C SER A 594 -10.12 -3.60 28.58
N PRO A 595 -11.26 -3.65 27.85
CA PRO A 595 -11.50 -2.80 26.67
C PRO A 595 -11.57 -1.29 26.93
N HIS A 596 -11.69 -0.89 28.19
CA HIS A 596 -11.72 0.52 28.64
C HIS A 596 -10.37 1.05 29.12
N ALA A 597 -9.34 0.20 29.25
CA ALA A 597 -8.00 0.68 29.50
C ALA A 597 -7.47 1.44 28.27
N PRO A 598 -6.62 2.47 28.44
CA PRO A 598 -5.82 3.00 27.33
C PRO A 598 -4.98 1.87 26.73
N SER A 599 -4.49 2.07 25.50
CA SER A 599 -3.59 1.09 24.88
C SER A 599 -2.37 0.86 25.77
N GLN A 600 -1.85 -0.37 25.80
CA GLN A 600 -0.75 -0.73 26.71
C GLN A 600 0.50 0.13 26.52
N ALA A 601 0.66 0.76 25.34
CA ALA A 601 1.72 1.71 25.01
C ALA A 601 1.72 2.98 25.89
N GLU A 602 0.58 3.40 26.44
CA GLU A 602 0.50 4.57 27.34
C GLU A 602 0.68 4.22 28.83
N ILE A 603 0.70 2.93 29.18
CA ILE A 603 0.92 2.51 30.57
C ILE A 603 2.41 2.59 30.87
N ILE A 604 2.88 3.80 31.15
CA ILE A 604 4.12 4.02 31.90
C ILE A 604 3.89 3.33 33.25
N VAL A 605 4.45 2.13 33.40
CA VAL A 605 4.55 1.47 34.70
C VAL A 605 5.54 2.29 35.51
N ILE A 606 5.00 3.28 36.22
CA ILE A 606 5.66 3.87 37.38
C ILE A 606 5.75 2.71 38.38
N SER A 607 6.89 2.01 38.38
CA SER A 607 7.21 1.12 39.48
C SER A 607 7.25 1.99 40.73
N ASP A 608 6.40 1.63 41.69
CA ASP A 608 6.31 2.30 42.99
C ASP A 608 7.51 1.84 43.85
N ASP A 609 8.72 2.17 43.39
CA ASP A 609 10.01 1.83 44.00
C ASP A 609 10.32 2.76 45.21
N GLU A 610 9.31 3.40 45.79
CA GLU A 610 9.45 4.36 46.90
C GLU A 610 9.13 3.75 48.29
N ASP A 611 9.28 2.43 48.43
CA ASP A 611 9.13 1.69 49.69
C ASP A 611 10.44 1.06 50.19
N ASP A 612 11.55 1.79 50.02
CA ASP A 612 12.85 1.52 50.67
C ASP A 612 12.79 1.91 52.18
N ALA A 613 11.79 1.36 52.87
CA ALA A 613 11.56 1.57 54.29
C ALA A 613 12.66 0.85 55.11
N PRO A 614 13.44 1.56 55.96
CA PRO A 614 14.56 0.96 56.65
C PRO A 614 14.10 -0.18 57.58
N PRO A 615 14.82 -1.32 57.60
CA PRO A 615 14.35 -2.52 58.29
C PRO A 615 14.21 -2.30 59.80
N ALA A 616 13.01 -2.52 60.30
CA ALA A 616 12.71 -2.44 61.74
C ALA A 616 13.60 -3.42 62.53
N PRO A 617 14.11 -3.02 63.71
CA PRO A 617 15.06 -3.83 64.47
C PRO A 617 14.46 -5.18 64.89
N GLN A 618 15.08 -6.27 64.44
CA GLN A 618 14.61 -7.62 64.71
C GLN A 618 14.74 -7.97 66.20
N SER A 619 13.60 -8.15 66.86
CA SER A 619 13.53 -8.67 68.23
C SER A 619 14.00 -10.13 68.26
N THR A 620 15.14 -10.39 68.89
CA THR A 620 15.77 -11.71 69.04
C THR A 620 14.95 -12.62 69.96
N ARG A 621 13.91 -13.26 69.43
CA ARG A 621 13.13 -14.25 70.17
C ARG A 621 13.71 -15.65 70.01
N ASN A 622 14.58 -16.02 70.97
CA ASN A 622 15.17 -17.36 71.11
C ASN A 622 14.16 -18.49 70.85
N ARG A 623 14.46 -19.37 69.90
CA ARG A 623 13.73 -20.62 69.67
C ARG A 623 14.71 -21.80 69.77
N ALA A 624 14.49 -22.65 70.76
CA ALA A 624 15.38 -23.78 71.05
C ALA A 624 15.27 -24.89 69.99
N THR A 625 16.41 -25.45 69.59
CA THR A 625 16.52 -26.62 68.73
C THR A 625 16.28 -27.92 69.50
N PRO A 626 15.41 -28.83 69.05
CA PRO A 626 15.32 -30.18 69.58
C PRO A 626 16.42 -31.07 68.99
N ARG A 627 17.13 -31.75 69.89
CA ARG A 627 18.23 -32.68 69.65
C ARG A 627 17.74 -33.97 68.99
N ARG A 628 18.04 -34.20 67.70
CA ARG A 628 17.88 -35.52 67.07
C ARG A 628 18.94 -36.48 67.60
N GLN A 629 18.52 -37.59 68.17
CA GLN A 629 19.38 -38.74 68.47
C GLN A 629 19.55 -39.59 67.21
N ALA A 630 20.72 -40.22 67.09
CA ALA A 630 20.99 -41.25 66.09
C ALA A 630 20.71 -42.63 66.71
N GLU A 631 20.04 -43.51 65.97
CA GLU A 631 20.05 -44.94 66.26
C GLU A 631 20.46 -45.76 65.03
N THR A 632 21.56 -46.47 65.24
CA THR A 632 22.11 -47.59 64.47
C THR A 632 21.08 -48.64 64.08
N VAL A 633 21.18 -49.15 62.85
CA VAL A 633 20.70 -50.49 62.48
C VAL A 633 21.87 -51.25 61.83
N TRP A 634 22.16 -52.44 62.35
CA TRP A 634 23.16 -53.37 61.81
C TRP A 634 22.52 -54.35 60.81
N LEU A 635 23.34 -54.92 59.92
CA LEU A 635 22.93 -55.92 58.93
C LEU A 635 22.33 -57.19 59.55
N LYS A 636 21.47 -57.83 58.76
CA LYS A 636 21.54 -59.27 58.52
C LYS A 636 21.18 -59.60 57.07
#